data_AF-A0AAN7UHW1-F1
#
_entry.id   AF-A0AAN7UHW1-F1
#
_cell.length_a   1.000
_cell.length_b   1.000
_cell.length_c   1.000
_cell.angle_alpha   90.00
_cell.angle_beta   90.00
_cell.angle_gamma   90.00
#
_symmetry.space_group_name_H-M   'P 1'
#
loop_
_entity.id
_entity.type
_entity.pdbx_description
1 polymer ?
#
loop_
_entity_poly.entity_id
_entity_poly.type
_entity_poly.pdbx_seq_one_letter_code
_entity_poly.pdbx_strand_id
1 'polypeptide(L)'
;MKTNIKIIILLLTVIFLNFINCDLKVYYSPTTGDWSDNNWYDGQTLKKTTNPTTKDDAFLTYVDQQSITNTKAKAIANNIVVGSFNLSTVFTTNYGIQTNIFKAEDQTTPQLVIFNISGDPLVNPDYRIDIGTLYCGFNCTLRTLGGHFYAPNTSVSIYGAVGWVIQDTIASGFYLDYTYSALLMSNATMIVENAFVDLFSSWNVLDQSKIVINNTLNKFVVQDGSILDFENSNISIYNSMLLTGSQTQLQFHLCNVDFGLVELVPISKWVDNKILFTNSSFECYHQVYVNGSSGSSLIYFNQNSNAIFNDEVEFNGDSMLGLNGSKMTTAKSLLFDDNSGALITNSEINVMSQFATLGNSMIYFENSKFLISIPDIPSNMNRLFFVRGNSLLQFKMGSVGVLDAHLLTSDDSALEIYDSSMTIAQESVFYNNSRVSMSNSTIFIQQVLNMMDSSLFEVVDSVVKVTNYTSFSGKSSFVVANSEIYVQGQYYDFTNNLNGSNIFNNSLLSVTGSFINTGNLFVFYSNVSVGGEFKNYGSLVTSTSDYVIDGTFTNKVGANFLIELGSMKIVEGEMILENNSNMTTYNTSITIMKGSLVLESGSSLSLLNTQLFNSLGKVATLGDIIVNEGGSLRNDAHFVLQSNVLPVNNTGSESFINAGTIEIDGGEKGIKVLLPFINNGGNVIISKETSIKTYNQDGGSLVLDGALVHSNETINLSNSSLYGIGTINSSLSVSSGIVGDKKTVGILNVNGEFNSNNGEFIFTLDSVTNSTLINIGKNATINNSTLIIRINKNFIDSLLNSSSSLPSNSSVFNQTILNYESLSGSGFGEIKFGTYEPATGEEKSLPSCYSASSSNSGKNFGLLIRNDGCSGGDLGDENNGNGKKSSLSTGAIVGIVVGIAGLAAIVGGVIYFRNRLPTSQTLKYKIKQISKSQESQAN
;
A
#
# COMPACT_ATOMS: atom_id res chain seq x y z
N MET A 1 -23.88 100.33 22.52
CA MET A 1 -22.49 99.81 22.47
C MET A 1 -21.62 100.30 23.65
N LYS A 2 -22.17 100.47 24.87
CA LYS A 2 -21.43 100.98 26.05
C LYS A 2 -21.45 100.03 27.27
N THR A 3 -22.09 98.86 27.16
CA THR A 3 -22.23 97.89 28.27
C THR A 3 -21.23 96.73 28.20
N ASN A 4 -20.58 96.48 27.04
CA ASN A 4 -19.67 95.34 26.86
C ASN A 4 -18.22 95.59 27.33
N ILE A 5 -17.77 96.84 27.46
CA ILE A 5 -16.38 97.14 27.88
C ILE A 5 -16.18 96.88 29.39
N LYS A 6 -17.19 97.10 30.23
CA LYS A 6 -17.08 96.86 31.68
C LYS A 6 -17.05 95.37 32.03
N ILE A 7 -17.75 94.52 31.27
CA ILE A 7 -17.70 93.06 31.45
C ILE A 7 -16.36 92.51 30.98
N ILE A 8 -15.81 93.00 29.86
CA ILE A 8 -14.49 92.58 29.38
C ILE A 8 -13.37 93.02 30.35
N ILE A 9 -13.44 94.24 30.92
CA ILE A 9 -12.46 94.69 31.92
C ILE A 9 -12.61 93.90 33.23
N LEU A 10 -13.83 93.63 33.71
CA LEU A 10 -14.02 92.81 34.91
C LEU A 10 -13.54 91.36 34.69
N LEU A 11 -13.80 90.77 33.51
CA LEU A 11 -13.31 89.44 33.15
C LEU A 11 -11.77 89.42 33.03
N LEU A 12 -11.16 90.44 32.41
CA LEU A 12 -9.70 90.59 32.35
C LEU A 12 -9.09 90.82 33.74
N THR A 13 -9.76 91.54 34.64
CA THR A 13 -9.25 91.78 35.99
C THR A 13 -9.41 90.54 36.87
N VAL A 14 -10.47 89.74 36.70
CA VAL A 14 -10.61 88.44 37.37
C VAL A 14 -9.64 87.40 36.81
N ILE A 15 -9.35 87.44 35.51
CA ILE A 15 -8.28 86.63 34.90
C ILE A 15 -6.90 87.08 35.42
N PHE A 16 -6.62 88.39 35.50
CA PHE A 16 -5.33 88.91 36.00
C PHE A 16 -5.17 88.82 37.53
N LEU A 17 -6.24 88.90 38.33
CA LEU A 17 -6.18 88.73 39.79
C LEU A 17 -6.06 87.25 40.21
N ASN A 18 -6.47 86.31 39.35
CA ASN A 18 -6.14 84.89 39.53
C ASN A 18 -4.70 84.56 39.10
N PHE A 19 -3.96 85.51 38.51
CA PHE A 19 -2.50 85.48 38.33
C PHE A 19 -1.74 86.16 39.49
N ILE A 20 -2.33 86.24 40.70
CA ILE A 20 -1.48 86.42 41.89
C ILE A 20 -0.51 85.25 41.92
N ASN A 21 0.77 85.56 41.77
CA ASN A 21 1.91 84.67 41.99
C ASN A 21 1.56 83.63 43.06
N CYS A 22 1.27 82.41 42.63
CA CYS A 22 1.65 81.27 43.43
C CYS A 22 3.17 81.31 43.35
N ASP A 23 3.82 82.00 44.29
CA ASP A 23 5.27 82.01 44.40
C ASP A 23 5.67 80.55 44.62
N LEU A 24 6.01 79.87 43.53
CA LEU A 24 6.59 78.55 43.55
C LEU A 24 7.94 78.73 44.24
N LYS A 25 7.99 78.40 45.52
CA LYS A 25 9.21 78.54 46.29
C LYS A 25 10.12 77.39 45.90
N VAL A 26 11.31 77.76 45.45
CA VAL A 26 12.40 76.83 45.15
C VAL A 26 13.19 76.65 46.43
N TYR A 27 13.41 75.41 46.85
CA TYR A 27 14.20 75.06 48.03
C TYR A 27 15.44 74.28 47.59
N TYR A 28 16.57 74.53 48.25
CA TYR A 28 17.78 73.73 48.07
C TYR A 28 18.38 73.33 49.43
N SER A 29 19.05 72.18 49.46
CA SER A 29 19.84 71.76 50.61
C SER A 29 21.33 71.92 50.27
N PRO A 30 22.13 72.63 51.08
CA PRO A 30 23.56 72.82 50.83
C PRO A 30 24.45 71.80 51.59
N THR A 31 23.88 70.83 52.31
CA THR A 31 24.64 69.86 53.11
C THR A 31 24.11 68.45 52.97
N THR A 32 24.94 67.48 53.35
CA THR A 32 24.51 66.11 53.65
C THR A 32 23.62 66.10 54.90
N GLY A 33 22.57 65.27 54.95
CA GLY A 33 21.68 65.17 56.12
C GLY A 33 20.29 64.62 55.82
N ASP A 34 19.46 64.47 56.86
CA ASP A 34 18.09 63.98 56.71
C ASP A 34 17.15 65.09 56.19
N TRP A 35 16.24 64.74 55.28
CA TRP A 35 15.18 65.59 54.74
C TRP A 35 14.41 66.32 55.85
N SER A 36 14.26 65.67 57.00
CA SER A 36 13.52 66.16 58.16
C SER A 36 14.31 67.11 59.09
N ASP A 37 15.62 67.28 58.91
CA ASP A 37 16.48 68.03 59.85
C ASP A 37 16.41 69.58 59.69
N ASN A 38 15.38 70.10 59.00
CA ASN A 38 15.16 71.54 58.74
C ASN A 38 16.36 72.26 58.08
N ASN A 39 17.20 71.54 57.33
CA ASN A 39 18.40 72.09 56.67
C ASN A 39 18.13 72.58 55.23
N TRP A 40 16.94 73.13 55.01
CA TRP A 40 16.50 73.66 53.71
C TRP A 40 16.69 75.16 53.63
N TYR A 41 17.04 75.65 52.44
CA TYR A 41 17.23 77.06 52.14
C TYR A 41 16.29 77.48 51.03
N ASP A 42 15.62 78.61 51.22
CA ASP A 42 14.79 79.22 50.18
C ASP A 42 15.72 79.79 49.09
N GLY A 43 15.52 79.37 47.85
CA GLY A 43 16.36 79.66 46.69
C GLY A 43 16.37 81.13 46.29
N GLN A 44 15.38 81.93 46.70
CA GLN A 44 15.36 83.36 46.45
C GLN A 44 16.06 84.13 47.57
N THR A 45 15.83 83.74 48.83
CA THR A 45 16.31 84.49 50.00
C THR A 45 17.63 83.98 50.58
N LEU A 46 18.06 82.77 50.19
CA LEU A 46 19.21 82.04 50.74
C LEU A 46 19.17 81.90 52.27
N LYS A 47 17.97 81.96 52.88
CA LYS A 47 17.75 81.80 54.32
C LYS A 47 17.30 80.39 54.64
N LYS A 48 17.79 79.86 55.76
CA LYS A 48 17.31 78.62 56.35
C LYS A 48 15.80 78.73 56.61
N THR A 49 15.04 77.72 56.21
CA THR A 49 13.58 77.70 56.20
C THR A 49 13.04 76.34 56.65
N THR A 50 11.72 76.19 56.71
CA THR A 50 11.05 74.92 57.04
C THR A 50 11.19 73.92 55.90
N ASN A 51 10.87 72.65 56.17
CA ASN A 51 10.86 71.60 55.16
C ASN A 51 9.94 71.95 53.96
N PRO A 52 10.29 71.51 52.74
CA PRO A 52 9.44 71.65 51.56
C PRO A 52 8.07 70.99 51.76
N THR A 53 7.06 71.52 51.08
CA THR A 53 5.68 71.01 51.06
C THR A 53 5.24 70.69 49.64
N THR A 54 4.04 70.14 49.45
CA THR A 54 3.49 69.80 48.11
C THR A 54 3.27 70.99 47.18
N LYS A 55 3.61 72.22 47.60
CA LYS A 55 3.54 73.45 46.80
C LYS A 55 4.92 73.96 46.36
N ASP A 56 5.99 73.33 46.84
CA ASP A 56 7.36 73.81 46.77
C ASP A 56 8.22 72.89 45.91
N ASP A 57 9.15 73.44 45.13
CA ASP A 57 10.09 72.63 44.36
C ASP A 57 11.40 72.46 45.15
N ALA A 58 11.94 71.24 45.21
CA ALA A 58 13.15 70.90 45.95
C ALA A 58 14.27 70.45 44.99
N PHE A 59 15.43 71.12 45.06
CA PHE A 59 16.61 70.83 44.25
C PHE A 59 17.77 70.31 45.10
N LEU A 60 18.31 69.15 44.75
CA LEU A 60 19.45 68.49 45.38
C LEU A 60 20.70 68.64 44.49
N THR A 61 21.28 69.85 44.45
CA THR A 61 22.18 70.24 43.34
C THR A 61 23.38 71.12 43.73
N TYR A 62 23.70 71.35 45.00
CA TYR A 62 24.64 72.44 45.39
C TYR A 62 26.01 72.00 45.93
N VAL A 63 26.25 70.70 46.16
CA VAL A 63 27.53 70.21 46.71
C VAL A 63 27.98 68.93 46.00
N ASP A 64 29.30 68.77 45.82
CA ASP A 64 29.92 67.54 45.35
C ASP A 64 29.62 66.38 46.32
N GLN A 65 29.24 65.21 45.79
CA GLN A 65 28.85 64.01 46.57
C GLN A 65 27.74 64.26 47.60
N GLN A 66 26.78 65.13 47.27
CA GLN A 66 25.66 65.43 48.17
C GLN A 66 24.85 64.15 48.46
N SER A 67 24.74 63.80 49.74
CA SER A 67 23.93 62.68 50.25
C SER A 67 22.78 63.18 51.10
N ILE A 68 21.56 63.08 50.58
CA ILE A 68 20.33 63.44 51.30
C ILE A 68 19.67 62.15 51.73
N THR A 69 19.42 61.99 53.03
CA THR A 69 18.70 60.85 53.58
C THR A 69 17.28 61.23 53.95
N ASN A 70 16.38 60.27 54.08
CA ASN A 70 15.02 60.49 54.58
C ASN A 70 14.68 59.30 55.50
N THR A 71 14.86 59.46 56.81
CA THR A 71 14.79 58.32 57.76
C THR A 71 13.65 58.40 58.76
N LYS A 72 12.93 59.52 58.86
CA LYS A 72 11.92 59.75 59.91
C LYS A 72 10.49 59.99 59.42
N ALA A 73 10.29 60.49 58.20
CA ALA A 73 8.99 60.88 57.65
C ALA A 73 9.07 60.91 56.11
N LYS A 74 7.95 61.01 55.38
CA LYS A 74 7.96 61.14 53.91
C LYS A 74 8.74 62.36 53.43
N ALA A 75 9.43 62.24 52.29
CA ALA A 75 9.96 63.40 51.56
C ALA A 75 8.82 64.02 50.73
N ILE A 76 8.42 65.24 51.05
CA ILE A 76 7.25 65.90 50.44
C ILE A 76 7.71 67.15 49.68
N ALA A 77 7.37 67.23 48.39
CA ALA A 77 7.57 68.41 47.54
C ALA A 77 6.52 68.44 46.42
N ASN A 78 6.43 69.53 45.65
CA ASN A 78 5.74 69.56 44.36
C ASN A 78 6.58 68.88 43.27
N ASN A 79 7.86 69.26 43.16
CA ASN A 79 8.86 68.60 42.33
C ASN A 79 10.12 68.32 43.15
N ILE A 80 10.75 67.16 42.96
CA ILE A 80 12.08 66.84 43.49
C ILE A 80 13.03 66.68 42.32
N VAL A 81 14.10 67.47 42.27
CA VAL A 81 15.10 67.42 41.20
C VAL A 81 16.46 67.06 41.78
N VAL A 82 17.05 65.96 41.28
CA VAL A 82 18.37 65.44 41.66
C VAL A 82 19.33 65.65 40.49
N GLY A 83 20.41 66.40 40.70
CA GLY A 83 21.34 66.78 39.63
C GLY A 83 20.86 67.97 38.79
N SER A 84 21.82 68.72 38.23
CA SER A 84 21.66 69.78 37.20
C SER A 84 22.93 70.63 37.02
N PHE A 85 23.83 70.66 38.02
CA PHE A 85 25.01 71.55 38.00
C PHE A 85 26.31 70.96 38.62
N ASN A 86 26.37 69.70 39.10
CA ASN A 86 27.47 69.22 39.98
C ASN A 86 27.88 67.74 39.79
N LEU A 87 29.08 67.39 40.28
CA LEU A 87 29.67 66.05 40.36
C LEU A 87 28.91 65.14 41.35
N SER A 88 28.12 64.18 40.84
CA SER A 88 27.42 63.08 41.56
C SER A 88 26.59 63.41 42.82
N THR A 89 25.28 63.18 42.76
CA THR A 89 24.37 63.27 43.91
C THR A 89 23.83 61.88 44.30
N VAL A 90 23.76 61.61 45.60
CA VAL A 90 23.11 60.42 46.18
C VAL A 90 21.86 60.82 46.96
N PHE A 91 20.70 60.38 46.52
CA PHE A 91 19.47 60.50 47.30
C PHE A 91 19.14 59.13 47.90
N THR A 92 19.09 59.01 49.23
CA THR A 92 18.76 57.76 49.94
C THR A 92 17.46 57.93 50.73
N THR A 93 16.42 57.15 50.44
CA THR A 93 15.17 57.22 51.20
C THR A 93 14.87 55.93 51.94
N ASN A 94 14.58 56.02 53.25
CA ASN A 94 14.12 54.89 54.08
C ASN A 94 12.61 54.95 54.36
N TYR A 95 12.00 56.14 54.23
CA TYR A 95 10.55 56.38 54.23
C TYR A 95 10.05 56.71 52.81
N GLY A 96 8.74 56.88 52.63
CA GLY A 96 8.13 57.15 51.33
C GLY A 96 8.43 58.55 50.77
N ILE A 97 7.94 58.81 49.56
CA ILE A 97 8.08 60.10 48.86
C ILE A 97 6.68 60.53 48.41
N GLN A 98 6.40 61.83 48.44
CA GLN A 98 5.20 62.41 47.85
C GLN A 98 5.58 63.62 46.99
N THR A 99 5.47 63.49 45.67
CA THR A 99 5.79 64.56 44.71
C THR A 99 5.03 64.38 43.39
N ASN A 100 4.76 65.45 42.66
CA ASN A 100 4.19 65.33 41.32
C ASN A 100 5.26 64.80 40.35
N ILE A 101 6.48 65.33 40.43
CA ILE A 101 7.60 64.89 39.60
C ILE A 101 8.81 64.61 40.50
N PHE A 102 9.44 63.45 40.33
CA PHE A 102 10.78 63.17 40.80
C PHE A 102 11.67 63.04 39.57
N LYS A 103 12.64 63.95 39.42
CA LYS A 103 13.48 64.03 38.23
C LYS A 103 14.95 63.90 38.63
N ALA A 104 15.66 62.95 38.05
CA ALA A 104 17.11 62.85 38.15
C ALA A 104 17.72 63.05 36.76
N GLU A 105 18.46 64.15 36.55
CA GLU A 105 19.04 64.49 35.25
C GLU A 105 20.33 65.30 35.42
N ASP A 106 21.42 64.85 34.78
CA ASP A 106 22.63 65.65 34.61
C ASP A 106 23.28 65.33 33.25
N GLN A 107 23.57 66.35 32.44
CA GLN A 107 24.11 66.16 31.10
C GLN A 107 25.58 65.71 31.08
N THR A 108 26.28 65.77 32.22
CA THR A 108 27.74 65.67 32.26
C THR A 108 28.30 64.64 33.24
N THR A 109 27.57 64.31 34.32
CA THR A 109 28.11 63.42 35.37
C THR A 109 27.11 62.35 35.83
N PRO A 110 27.58 61.15 36.23
CA PRO A 110 26.72 60.10 36.78
C PRO A 110 26.00 60.52 38.07
N GLN A 111 24.67 60.33 38.11
CA GLN A 111 23.83 60.51 39.29
C GLN A 111 23.38 59.14 39.82
N LEU A 112 23.28 58.96 41.14
CA LEU A 112 22.83 57.70 41.75
C LEU A 112 21.69 57.96 42.73
N VAL A 113 20.49 57.49 42.43
CA VAL A 113 19.34 57.60 43.34
C VAL A 113 19.09 56.23 43.95
N ILE A 114 19.12 56.15 45.28
CA ILE A 114 18.92 54.92 46.05
C ILE A 114 17.59 54.99 46.82
N PHE A 115 16.63 54.15 46.45
CA PHE A 115 15.43 53.93 47.24
C PHE A 115 15.66 52.71 48.14
N ASN A 116 15.91 52.93 49.43
CA ASN A 116 16.19 51.86 50.40
C ASN A 116 15.03 51.73 51.39
N ILE A 117 13.88 51.24 50.92
CA ILE A 117 12.63 51.31 51.68
C ILE A 117 12.67 50.32 52.85
N SER A 118 12.62 50.83 54.07
CA SER A 118 12.84 50.03 55.29
C SER A 118 11.57 49.36 55.84
N GLY A 119 10.38 49.75 55.37
CA GLY A 119 9.09 49.23 55.83
C GLY A 119 8.18 48.77 54.69
N ASP A 120 7.09 48.09 55.04
CA ASP A 120 6.10 47.61 54.08
C ASP A 120 5.00 48.69 53.88
N PRO A 121 4.85 49.27 52.68
CA PRO A 121 3.84 50.28 52.37
C PRO A 121 2.40 49.75 52.44
N LEU A 122 2.20 48.42 52.41
CA LEU A 122 0.90 47.80 52.67
C LEU A 122 0.54 47.82 54.16
N VAL A 123 1.54 47.86 55.04
CA VAL A 123 1.36 47.94 56.50
C VAL A 123 1.27 49.40 56.96
N ASN A 124 2.11 50.28 56.41
CA ASN A 124 2.09 51.71 56.70
C ASN A 124 2.19 52.55 55.41
N PRO A 125 1.12 53.29 55.04
CA PRO A 125 1.10 54.15 53.84
C PRO A 125 2.20 55.21 53.79
N ASP A 126 2.84 55.54 54.93
CA ASP A 126 3.96 56.49 54.98
C ASP A 126 5.22 55.95 54.29
N TYR A 127 5.31 54.64 54.03
CA TYR A 127 6.40 54.05 53.23
C TYR A 127 6.13 54.06 51.72
N ARG A 128 4.92 54.44 51.29
CA ARG A 128 4.52 54.46 49.87
C ARG A 128 5.23 55.56 49.09
N ILE A 129 5.54 55.28 47.83
CA ILE A 129 6.11 56.21 46.87
C ILE A 129 4.98 56.81 46.03
N ASP A 130 4.48 57.96 46.44
CA ASP A 130 3.43 58.73 45.78
C ASP A 130 4.03 59.73 44.80
N ILE A 131 4.62 59.23 43.71
CA ILE A 131 5.22 60.03 42.65
C ILE A 131 4.28 60.05 41.44
N GLY A 132 3.96 61.22 40.88
CA GLY A 132 3.24 61.28 39.59
C GLY A 132 4.11 60.74 38.45
N THR A 133 5.29 61.33 38.25
CA THR A 133 6.28 60.89 37.27
C THR A 133 7.67 60.77 37.90
N LEU A 134 8.26 59.58 37.83
CA LEU A 134 9.66 59.32 38.17
C LEU A 134 10.48 59.31 36.89
N TYR A 135 11.26 60.35 36.65
CA TYR A 135 12.10 60.50 35.47
C TYR A 135 13.57 60.35 35.83
N CYS A 136 14.29 59.49 35.11
CA CYS A 136 15.73 59.32 35.20
C CYS A 136 16.32 59.50 33.80
N GLY A 137 17.01 60.61 33.57
CA GLY A 137 17.58 61.00 32.28
C GLY A 137 19.01 60.50 32.08
N PHE A 138 19.71 61.08 31.09
CA PHE A 138 21.10 60.73 30.79
C PHE A 138 21.99 60.75 32.04
N ASN A 139 22.89 59.76 32.13
CA ASN A 139 23.78 59.50 33.26
C ASN A 139 23.14 59.29 34.66
N CYS A 140 21.82 59.07 34.81
CA CYS A 140 21.17 58.72 36.09
C CYS A 140 21.01 57.20 36.32
N THR A 141 21.50 56.65 37.44
CA THR A 141 21.22 55.27 37.87
C THR A 141 20.19 55.27 39.00
N LEU A 142 19.10 54.51 38.85
CA LEU A 142 18.18 54.23 39.95
C LEU A 142 18.57 52.90 40.60
N ARG A 143 18.59 52.85 41.93
CA ARG A 143 18.81 51.62 42.69
C ARG A 143 17.70 51.46 43.72
N THR A 144 16.94 50.39 43.65
CA THR A 144 15.89 50.05 44.63
C THR A 144 16.35 48.85 45.46
N LEU A 145 16.38 49.03 46.77
CA LEU A 145 16.83 48.08 47.79
C LEU A 145 15.80 48.02 48.93
N GLY A 146 15.84 46.95 49.73
CA GLY A 146 15.05 46.85 50.97
C GLY A 146 13.68 46.20 50.76
N GLY A 147 12.72 46.53 51.62
CA GLY A 147 11.43 45.84 51.72
C GLY A 147 10.57 45.88 50.45
N HIS A 148 9.87 46.99 50.20
CA HIS A 148 8.90 47.08 49.11
C HIS A 148 8.81 48.50 48.54
N PHE A 149 9.30 48.67 47.33
CA PHE A 149 9.07 49.86 46.49
C PHE A 149 7.65 49.78 45.89
N TYR A 150 6.68 50.42 46.54
CA TYR A 150 5.30 50.50 46.06
C TYR A 150 5.00 51.91 45.56
N ALA A 151 4.80 52.03 44.25
CA ALA A 151 4.59 53.30 43.55
C ALA A 151 3.31 53.28 42.69
N PRO A 152 2.13 53.08 43.31
CA PRO A 152 0.85 53.00 42.59
C PRO A 152 0.51 54.32 41.89
N ASN A 153 0.13 54.22 40.62
CA ASN A 153 -0.15 55.36 39.72
C ASN A 153 1.09 56.18 39.32
N THR A 154 2.30 55.68 39.56
CA THR A 154 3.52 56.35 39.10
C THR A 154 3.86 55.95 37.67
N SER A 155 4.21 56.93 36.84
CA SER A 155 4.88 56.69 35.55
C SER A 155 6.39 56.76 35.77
N VAL A 156 7.09 55.64 35.63
CA VAL A 156 8.55 55.52 35.70
C VAL A 156 9.10 55.59 34.28
N SER A 157 9.90 56.60 34.01
CA SER A 157 10.48 56.87 32.70
C SER A 157 12.00 56.94 32.81
N ILE A 158 12.70 56.02 32.14
CA ILE A 158 14.16 55.87 32.24
C ILE A 158 14.76 56.00 30.84
N TYR A 159 15.63 57.00 30.67
CA TYR A 159 16.20 57.42 29.38
C TYR A 159 17.72 57.62 29.46
N GLY A 160 18.46 57.23 28.42
CA GLY A 160 19.76 57.85 28.12
C GLY A 160 21.03 57.14 28.62
N ALA A 161 21.15 55.84 28.34
CA ALA A 161 22.33 54.97 28.51
C ALA A 161 22.65 54.60 29.97
N VAL A 162 21.62 54.53 30.80
CA VAL A 162 21.76 54.32 32.25
C VAL A 162 20.70 53.34 32.75
N GLY A 163 20.89 52.85 33.98
CA GLY A 163 20.20 51.67 34.43
C GLY A 163 19.36 51.81 35.68
N TRP A 164 18.40 50.89 35.80
CA TRP A 164 17.71 50.61 37.04
C TRP A 164 18.24 49.31 37.62
N VAL A 165 18.70 49.34 38.87
CA VAL A 165 19.10 48.16 39.62
C VAL A 165 18.03 47.84 40.66
N ILE A 166 17.36 46.70 40.53
CA ILE A 166 16.37 46.19 41.48
C ILE A 166 16.95 44.94 42.16
N GLN A 167 17.20 45.00 43.46
CA GLN A 167 17.87 43.92 44.17
C GLN A 167 17.23 43.66 45.54
N ASP A 168 16.98 42.39 45.85
CA ASP A 168 16.48 41.95 47.16
C ASP A 168 15.22 42.71 47.62
N THR A 169 14.32 43.02 46.68
CA THR A 169 13.16 43.90 46.94
C THR A 169 11.94 43.54 46.08
N ILE A 170 10.78 44.06 46.47
CA ILE A 170 9.56 44.05 45.65
C ILE A 170 9.38 45.45 45.07
N ALA A 171 9.29 45.60 43.74
CA ALA A 171 8.93 46.83 43.06
C ALA A 171 7.55 46.67 42.41
N SER A 172 6.57 47.52 42.72
CA SER A 172 5.21 47.35 42.17
C SER A 172 4.37 48.62 42.04
N GLY A 173 3.35 48.56 41.16
CA GLY A 173 2.28 49.55 41.05
C GLY A 173 2.47 50.64 39.99
N PHE A 174 3.50 50.55 39.16
CA PHE A 174 3.86 51.62 38.24
C PHE A 174 3.72 51.23 36.76
N TYR A 175 3.68 52.27 35.92
CA TYR A 175 3.84 52.20 34.47
C TYR A 175 5.31 52.40 34.15
N LEU A 176 5.88 51.58 33.27
CA LEU A 176 7.29 51.64 32.90
C LEU A 176 7.42 52.10 31.44
N ASP A 177 8.18 53.17 31.22
CA ASP A 177 8.70 53.59 29.91
C ASP A 177 10.22 53.54 29.97
N TYR A 178 10.81 52.65 29.18
CA TYR A 178 12.21 52.27 29.25
C TYR A 178 12.84 52.43 27.88
N THR A 179 13.65 53.47 27.71
CA THR A 179 14.19 53.84 26.39
C THR A 179 15.71 54.03 26.48
N TYR A 180 16.48 53.39 25.61
CA TYR A 180 17.96 53.47 25.60
C TYR A 180 18.61 53.22 26.97
N SER A 181 18.10 52.25 27.76
CA SER A 181 18.45 52.10 29.18
C SER A 181 18.75 50.63 29.57
N ALA A 182 19.29 50.37 30.78
CA ALA A 182 19.76 49.03 31.21
C ALA A 182 19.13 48.55 32.55
N LEU A 183 18.19 47.61 32.55
CA LEU A 183 17.59 47.07 33.78
C LEU A 183 18.47 45.91 34.28
N LEU A 184 18.89 45.96 35.54
CA LEU A 184 19.59 44.88 36.23
C LEU A 184 18.72 44.43 37.41
N MET A 185 18.30 43.18 37.41
CA MET A 185 17.44 42.64 38.46
C MET A 185 18.00 41.33 39.00
N SER A 186 18.06 41.17 40.32
CA SER A 186 18.52 39.93 40.98
C SER A 186 17.78 39.73 42.31
N ASN A 187 17.30 38.50 42.54
CA ASN A 187 16.53 38.10 43.72
C ASN A 187 15.40 39.10 44.08
N ALA A 188 14.68 39.59 43.07
CA ALA A 188 13.68 40.63 43.24
C ALA A 188 12.35 40.25 42.59
N THR A 189 11.28 40.95 42.97
CA THR A 189 9.97 40.84 42.32
C THR A 189 9.57 42.18 41.72
N MET A 190 9.29 42.25 40.43
CA MET A 190 8.74 43.44 39.76
C MET A 190 7.31 43.16 39.30
N ILE A 191 6.35 44.01 39.70
CA ILE A 191 4.94 43.93 39.30
C ILE A 191 4.55 45.26 38.65
N VAL A 192 4.53 45.28 37.33
CA VAL A 192 4.24 46.47 36.51
C VAL A 192 2.84 46.38 35.91
N GLU A 193 2.12 47.50 35.89
CA GLU A 193 0.80 47.58 35.25
C GLU A 193 0.94 47.63 33.73
N ASN A 194 1.90 48.40 33.20
CA ASN A 194 2.21 48.41 31.77
C ASN A 194 3.71 48.67 31.59
N ALA A 195 4.31 48.13 30.54
CA ALA A 195 5.72 48.33 30.25
C ALA A 195 5.96 48.58 28.75
N PHE A 196 6.62 49.69 28.44
CA PHE A 196 7.05 50.07 27.11
C PHE A 196 8.58 50.05 27.10
N VAL A 197 9.17 49.20 26.27
CA VAL A 197 10.62 49.02 26.14
C VAL A 197 11.03 49.38 24.72
N ASP A 198 11.85 50.41 24.57
CA ASP A 198 12.12 51.04 23.27
C ASP A 198 13.62 51.35 23.08
N LEU A 199 13.99 51.59 21.82
CA LEU A 199 15.26 52.13 21.32
C LEU A 199 16.49 51.54 22.03
N PHE A 200 16.88 50.31 21.72
CA PHE A 200 18.13 49.70 22.22
C PHE A 200 18.22 49.55 23.75
N SER A 201 17.10 49.24 24.40
CA SER A 201 17.08 48.96 25.83
C SER A 201 17.57 47.54 26.16
N SER A 202 18.24 47.36 27.29
CA SER A 202 18.71 46.06 27.75
C SER A 202 18.13 45.69 29.11
N TRP A 203 17.62 44.48 29.29
CA TRP A 203 17.22 43.94 30.59
C TRP A 203 18.07 42.71 30.88
N ASN A 204 18.67 42.62 32.06
CA ASN A 204 19.33 41.41 32.57
C ASN A 204 18.71 41.06 33.93
N VAL A 205 17.95 39.97 33.95
CA VAL A 205 17.16 39.53 35.10
C VAL A 205 17.67 38.17 35.54
N LEU A 206 18.23 38.10 36.75
CA LEU A 206 19.00 36.97 37.26
C LEU A 206 18.42 36.44 38.58
N ASP A 207 18.93 35.30 39.03
CA ASP A 207 18.83 34.80 40.41
C ASP A 207 17.40 34.73 41.00
N GLN A 208 16.55 33.82 40.49
CA GLN A 208 15.22 33.55 41.06
C GLN A 208 14.28 34.77 41.09
N SER A 209 14.54 35.73 40.22
CA SER A 209 13.72 36.93 40.08
C SER A 209 12.34 36.62 39.52
N LYS A 210 11.35 37.46 39.86
CA LYS A 210 9.97 37.35 39.38
C LYS A 210 9.51 38.64 38.71
N ILE A 211 9.05 38.56 37.47
CA ILE A 211 8.45 39.69 36.76
C ILE A 211 7.00 39.37 36.47
N VAL A 212 6.10 40.29 36.80
CA VAL A 212 4.68 40.23 36.47
C VAL A 212 4.30 41.50 35.75
N ILE A 213 3.87 41.38 34.49
CA ILE A 213 3.36 42.48 33.69
C ILE A 213 1.85 42.31 33.55
N ASN A 214 1.09 43.06 34.32
CA ASN A 214 -0.37 43.03 34.30
C ASN A 214 -0.91 44.05 33.29
N ASN A 215 -0.69 43.78 32.01
CA ASN A 215 -0.84 44.73 30.90
C ASN A 215 -2.29 45.15 30.65
N THR A 216 -2.84 46.00 31.51
CA THR A 216 -4.23 46.48 31.45
C THR A 216 -4.55 47.29 30.20
N LEU A 217 -3.54 47.83 29.51
CA LEU A 217 -3.71 48.66 28.31
C LEU A 217 -3.38 47.92 27.01
N ASN A 218 -3.06 46.62 27.04
CA ASN A 218 -2.59 45.86 25.87
C ASN A 218 -1.31 46.44 25.23
N LYS A 219 -0.42 47.02 26.03
CA LYS A 219 0.83 47.68 25.66
C LYS A 219 2.08 47.12 26.39
N PHE A 220 2.32 45.81 26.35
CA PHE A 220 3.70 45.34 26.52
C PHE A 220 4.34 45.38 25.13
N VAL A 221 5.07 46.45 24.88
CA VAL A 221 5.70 46.72 23.58
C VAL A 221 7.20 46.67 23.77
N VAL A 222 7.87 45.86 22.95
CA VAL A 222 9.33 45.87 22.84
C VAL A 222 9.68 46.24 21.40
N GLN A 223 10.38 47.36 21.23
CA GLN A 223 10.80 47.87 19.94
C GLN A 223 12.26 47.60 19.62
N ASP A 224 12.63 47.96 18.38
CA ASP A 224 13.88 47.60 17.72
C ASP A 224 15.13 47.91 18.54
N GLY A 225 16.12 47.02 18.42
CA GLY A 225 17.40 47.09 19.12
C GLY A 225 17.39 46.59 20.56
N SER A 226 16.23 46.29 21.15
CA SER A 226 16.16 45.94 22.58
C SER A 226 16.53 44.48 22.85
N ILE A 227 17.29 44.21 23.92
CA ILE A 227 17.76 42.88 24.31
C ILE A 227 17.31 42.58 25.75
N LEU A 228 16.44 41.61 25.93
CA LEU A 228 15.93 41.22 27.25
C LEU A 228 16.41 39.80 27.55
N ASP A 229 17.26 39.66 28.56
CA ASP A 229 17.85 38.39 29.01
C ASP A 229 17.35 38.04 30.41
N PHE A 230 16.80 36.84 30.54
CA PHE A 230 16.23 36.31 31.76
C PHE A 230 16.89 34.96 32.08
N GLU A 231 17.46 34.85 33.28
CA GLU A 231 18.10 33.64 33.77
C GLU A 231 17.49 33.21 35.09
N ASN A 232 17.16 31.91 35.20
CA ASN A 232 16.67 31.27 36.42
C ASN A 232 15.53 32.06 37.08
N SER A 233 14.53 32.50 36.30
CA SER A 233 13.53 33.48 36.73
C SER A 233 12.10 33.07 36.33
N ASN A 234 11.10 33.69 36.98
CA ASN A 234 9.68 33.52 36.65
C ASN A 234 9.15 34.79 35.98
N ILE A 235 8.55 34.65 34.81
CA ILE A 235 8.01 35.78 34.03
C ILE A 235 6.55 35.51 33.72
N SER A 236 5.67 36.40 34.14
CA SER A 236 4.24 36.34 33.81
C SER A 236 3.84 37.60 33.05
N ILE A 237 3.31 37.46 31.84
CA ILE A 237 2.81 38.56 31.02
C ILE A 237 1.33 38.30 30.76
N TYR A 238 0.47 39.07 31.42
CA TYR A 238 -0.96 38.99 31.18
C TYR A 238 -1.33 39.88 29.99
N ASN A 239 -2.23 39.44 29.11
CA ASN A 239 -2.66 40.11 27.85
C ASN A 239 -1.64 40.13 26.69
N SER A 240 -1.95 40.85 25.60
CA SER A 240 -1.16 40.82 24.36
C SER A 240 0.22 41.45 24.49
N MET A 241 1.19 40.84 23.81
CA MET A 241 2.53 41.39 23.61
C MET A 241 2.73 41.81 22.15
N LEU A 242 3.36 42.97 21.95
CA LEU A 242 3.81 43.45 20.64
C LEU A 242 5.35 43.49 20.65
N LEU A 243 5.98 42.61 19.87
CA LEU A 243 7.43 42.65 19.63
C LEU A 243 7.65 43.13 18.21
N THR A 244 8.51 44.13 18.01
CA THR A 244 8.78 44.69 16.69
C THR A 244 10.25 45.08 16.53
N GLY A 245 10.86 44.73 15.40
CA GLY A 245 12.13 45.28 14.93
C GLY A 245 13.27 44.28 14.97
N SER A 246 14.02 44.20 13.87
CA SER A 246 14.93 43.10 13.50
C SER A 246 16.06 42.81 14.48
N GLN A 247 16.36 43.75 15.39
CA GLN A 247 17.37 43.59 16.43
C GLN A 247 16.78 43.30 17.82
N THR A 248 15.45 43.19 17.92
CA THR A 248 14.76 42.83 19.17
C THR A 248 15.03 41.38 19.53
N GLN A 249 15.61 41.14 20.71
CA GLN A 249 15.93 39.81 21.19
C GLN A 249 15.42 39.57 22.61
N LEU A 250 14.69 38.48 22.82
CA LEU A 250 14.29 37.98 24.13
C LEU A 250 14.96 36.62 24.36
N GLN A 251 15.59 36.43 25.52
CA GLN A 251 16.29 35.20 25.89
C GLN A 251 15.85 34.72 27.27
N PHE A 252 15.49 33.45 27.36
CA PHE A 252 15.01 32.81 28.58
C PHE A 252 15.84 31.55 28.85
N HIS A 253 16.73 31.61 29.85
CA HIS A 253 17.52 30.48 30.31
C HIS A 253 16.99 29.97 31.66
N LEU A 254 16.62 28.70 31.74
CA LEU A 254 16.10 28.09 32.98
C LEU A 254 14.91 28.85 33.59
N CYS A 255 14.04 29.41 32.74
CA CYS A 255 12.93 30.24 33.16
C CYS A 255 11.59 29.50 33.10
N ASN A 256 10.63 29.95 33.91
CA ASN A 256 9.22 29.64 33.73
C ASN A 256 8.49 30.88 33.22
N VAL A 257 7.95 30.81 32.01
CA VAL A 257 7.34 31.92 31.29
C VAL A 257 5.87 31.61 31.06
N ASP A 258 4.99 32.47 31.54
CA ASP A 258 3.54 32.33 31.46
C ASP A 258 2.91 33.57 30.83
N PHE A 259 2.33 33.42 29.65
CA PHE A 259 1.54 34.45 28.97
C PHE A 259 0.06 34.17 29.19
N GLY A 260 -0.43 34.51 30.38
CA GLY A 260 -1.77 34.20 30.88
C GLY A 260 -2.89 35.13 30.40
N LEU A 261 -4.13 34.63 30.45
CA LEU A 261 -5.35 35.35 30.03
C LEU A 261 -5.83 36.41 31.04
N VAL A 262 -6.21 37.59 30.56
CA VAL A 262 -7.11 38.52 31.27
C VAL A 262 -8.18 39.06 30.31
N GLU A 263 -9.44 38.69 30.54
CA GLU A 263 -10.73 39.24 30.05
C GLU A 263 -10.99 39.49 28.54
N LEU A 264 -9.98 39.69 27.69
CA LEU A 264 -10.10 39.96 26.25
C LEU A 264 -9.25 38.94 25.49
N VAL A 265 -9.66 38.53 24.28
CA VAL A 265 -8.89 37.60 23.42
C VAL A 265 -7.75 38.39 22.76
N PRO A 266 -6.51 38.38 23.31
CA PRO A 266 -5.46 39.24 22.82
C PRO A 266 -4.71 38.51 21.69
N ILE A 267 -4.40 39.21 20.61
CA ILE A 267 -3.48 38.71 19.59
C ILE A 267 -2.10 39.28 19.92
N SER A 268 -1.16 38.41 20.26
CA SER A 268 0.25 38.80 20.40
C SER A 268 0.90 38.82 19.02
N LYS A 269 1.51 39.94 18.65
CA LYS A 269 2.14 40.13 17.33
C LYS A 269 3.64 40.24 17.49
N TRP A 270 4.37 39.31 16.88
CA TRP A 270 5.82 39.21 16.97
C TRP A 270 6.39 39.41 15.58
N VAL A 271 6.83 40.64 15.30
CA VAL A 271 7.30 41.08 13.98
C VAL A 271 8.80 41.33 14.00
N ASP A 272 9.52 40.77 13.04
CA ASP A 272 10.98 40.84 12.88
C ASP A 272 11.75 40.72 14.21
N ASN A 273 11.61 39.64 14.98
CA ASN A 273 12.26 39.52 16.31
C ASN A 273 12.94 38.17 16.50
N LYS A 274 13.71 38.02 17.58
CA LYS A 274 14.30 36.74 18.00
C LYS A 274 13.94 36.40 19.43
N ILE A 275 13.23 35.30 19.64
CA ILE A 275 12.90 34.77 20.97
C ILE A 275 13.58 33.42 21.15
N LEU A 276 14.35 33.27 22.23
CA LEU A 276 15.11 32.07 22.55
C LEU A 276 14.72 31.53 23.92
N PHE A 277 14.38 30.25 23.98
CA PHE A 277 14.13 29.50 25.21
C PHE A 277 15.16 28.36 25.33
N THR A 278 15.83 28.26 26.48
CA THR A 278 16.83 27.21 26.75
C THR A 278 16.60 26.60 28.13
N ASN A 279 16.30 25.29 28.19
CA ASN A 279 15.82 24.60 29.40
C ASN A 279 14.70 25.36 30.13
N SER A 280 13.77 25.96 29.37
CA SER A 280 12.71 26.80 29.92
C SER A 280 11.33 26.19 29.68
N SER A 281 10.37 26.47 30.56
CA SER A 281 8.95 26.21 30.32
C SER A 281 8.26 27.48 29.84
N PHE A 282 7.44 27.35 28.81
CA PHE A 282 6.68 28.43 28.21
C PHE A 282 5.23 27.99 28.05
N GLU A 283 4.30 28.76 28.60
CA GLU A 283 2.87 28.59 28.38
C GLU A 283 2.26 29.89 27.88
N CYS A 284 1.45 29.82 26.83
CA CYS A 284 0.79 30.97 26.23
C CYS A 284 -0.68 30.69 26.00
N TYR A 285 -1.54 31.58 26.47
CA TYR A 285 -2.98 31.48 26.34
C TYR A 285 -3.57 32.43 25.28
N HIS A 286 -2.70 33.11 24.53
CA HIS A 286 -3.06 34.07 23.49
C HIS A 286 -2.86 33.49 22.10
N GLN A 287 -3.59 34.03 21.11
CA GLN A 287 -3.24 33.81 19.71
C GLN A 287 -1.89 34.49 19.45
N VAL A 288 -0.97 33.79 18.78
CA VAL A 288 0.36 34.29 18.45
C VAL A 288 0.49 34.40 16.94
N TYR A 289 0.75 35.61 16.46
CA TYR A 289 1.03 35.90 15.05
C TYR A 289 2.48 36.35 14.89
N VAL A 290 3.27 35.53 14.21
CA VAL A 290 4.69 35.74 13.96
C VAL A 290 4.87 36.14 12.51
N ASN A 291 5.50 37.29 12.26
CA ASN A 291 5.69 37.80 10.90
C ASN A 291 7.12 38.30 10.69
N GLY A 292 7.72 38.05 9.54
CA GLY A 292 8.98 38.66 9.14
C GLY A 292 8.85 39.39 7.81
N SER A 293 9.37 40.61 7.76
CA SER A 293 9.38 41.45 6.56
C SER A 293 10.75 41.50 5.89
N SER A 294 11.82 41.50 6.69
CA SER A 294 13.18 41.76 6.22
C SER A 294 14.30 41.23 7.13
N GLY A 295 13.96 40.57 8.25
CA GLY A 295 14.91 40.17 9.29
C GLY A 295 14.63 38.84 10.00
N SER A 296 14.00 37.87 9.31
CA SER A 296 13.67 36.52 9.79
C SER A 296 13.19 36.46 11.26
N SER A 297 11.89 36.67 11.52
CA SER A 297 11.36 36.42 12.87
C SER A 297 11.66 34.99 13.29
N LEU A 298 12.29 34.79 14.45
CA LEU A 298 12.74 33.49 14.93
C LEU A 298 12.21 33.23 16.33
N ILE A 299 11.47 32.14 16.50
CA ILE A 299 11.21 31.55 17.81
C ILE A 299 12.00 30.24 17.91
N TYR A 300 12.85 30.11 18.92
CA TYR A 300 13.72 28.95 19.09
C TYR A 300 13.59 28.35 20.49
N PHE A 301 13.20 27.08 20.57
CA PHE A 301 13.17 26.28 21.80
C PHE A 301 14.30 25.26 21.77
N ASN A 302 15.17 25.30 22.78
CA ASN A 302 16.38 24.49 22.84
C ASN A 302 16.52 23.78 24.18
N GLN A 303 17.26 22.67 24.19
CA GLN A 303 17.69 21.95 25.40
C GLN A 303 16.53 21.68 26.36
N ASN A 304 15.71 20.65 26.10
CA ASN A 304 14.60 20.25 26.98
C ASN A 304 13.59 21.35 27.30
N SER A 305 13.45 22.37 26.45
CA SER A 305 12.41 23.37 26.63
C SER A 305 11.04 22.77 26.34
N ASN A 306 10.01 23.26 27.03
CA ASN A 306 8.63 22.83 26.85
C ASN A 306 7.73 24.03 26.58
N ALA A 307 7.08 24.05 25.42
CA ALA A 307 6.19 25.11 24.97
C ALA A 307 4.74 24.62 24.87
N ILE A 308 3.80 25.35 25.46
CA ILE A 308 2.37 25.08 25.37
C ILE A 308 1.69 26.34 24.85
N PHE A 309 1.02 26.24 23.70
CA PHE A 309 0.16 27.28 23.15
C PHE A 309 -1.28 26.81 23.28
N ASN A 310 -2.06 27.45 24.14
CA ASN A 310 -3.47 27.13 24.36
C ASN A 310 -4.40 27.73 23.30
N ASP A 311 -3.87 28.54 22.38
CA ASP A 311 -4.60 29.11 21.23
C ASP A 311 -3.83 28.91 19.91
N GLU A 312 -4.30 29.52 18.82
CA GLU A 312 -3.71 29.42 17.49
C GLU A 312 -2.34 30.11 17.41
N VAL A 313 -1.43 29.49 16.66
CA VAL A 313 -0.10 30.01 16.34
C VAL A 313 0.06 30.06 14.83
N GLU A 314 0.36 31.25 14.30
CA GLU A 314 0.55 31.49 12.88
C GLU A 314 1.93 32.08 12.61
N PHE A 315 2.66 31.45 11.70
CA PHE A 315 3.92 31.93 11.13
C PHE A 315 3.66 32.41 9.71
N ASN A 316 3.97 33.67 9.44
CA ASN A 316 3.79 34.30 8.14
C ASN A 316 5.04 35.08 7.71
N GLY A 317 5.15 35.41 6.42
CA GLY A 317 6.31 36.08 5.82
C GLY A 317 7.60 35.31 6.04
N ASP A 318 8.71 36.02 6.17
CA ASP A 318 10.01 35.40 6.47
C ASP A 318 10.09 35.11 7.99
N SER A 319 9.41 34.07 8.47
CA SER A 319 9.44 33.67 9.90
C SER A 319 9.82 32.19 10.08
N MET A 320 10.44 31.86 11.21
CA MET A 320 10.98 30.53 11.47
C MET A 320 10.69 30.06 12.91
N LEU A 321 10.26 28.81 13.01
CA LEU A 321 10.20 28.06 14.25
C LEU A 321 11.39 27.08 14.32
N GLY A 322 12.17 27.10 15.39
CA GLY A 322 13.17 26.06 15.65
C GLY A 322 12.91 25.32 16.95
N LEU A 323 12.96 23.99 16.90
CA LEU A 323 12.97 23.14 18.07
C LEU A 323 14.17 22.20 18.03
N ASN A 324 14.92 22.16 19.12
CA ASN A 324 16.04 21.23 19.29
C ASN A 324 16.00 20.58 20.68
N GLY A 325 15.86 19.24 20.70
CA GLY A 325 15.75 18.49 21.95
C GLY A 325 14.60 18.96 22.85
N SER A 326 13.51 19.46 22.27
CA SER A 326 12.46 20.21 22.98
C SER A 326 11.06 19.72 22.61
N LYS A 327 10.03 20.23 23.29
CA LYS A 327 8.63 19.87 23.07
C LYS A 327 7.76 21.09 22.84
N MET A 328 6.82 20.99 21.91
CA MET A 328 5.77 22.00 21.70
C MET A 328 4.40 21.33 21.58
N THR A 329 3.40 21.89 22.26
CA THR A 329 2.00 21.50 22.14
C THR A 329 1.16 22.71 21.74
N THR A 330 0.29 22.57 20.74
CA THR A 330 -0.72 23.58 20.40
C THR A 330 -2.11 23.01 20.62
N ALA A 331 -2.93 23.66 21.45
CA ALA A 331 -4.30 23.24 21.70
C ALA A 331 -5.23 23.54 20.50
N LYS A 332 -4.86 24.53 19.68
CA LYS A 332 -5.55 24.89 18.42
C LYS A 332 -4.59 24.79 17.22
N SER A 333 -4.86 25.58 16.18
CA SER A 333 -4.19 25.47 14.89
C SER A 333 -2.73 25.90 14.95
N LEU A 334 -1.88 25.24 14.16
CA LEU A 334 -0.50 25.64 13.89
C LEU A 334 -0.36 25.86 12.39
N LEU A 335 -0.13 27.10 11.98
CA LEU A 335 -0.17 27.53 10.59
C LEU A 335 1.17 28.12 10.15
N PHE A 336 1.61 27.75 8.96
CA PHE A 336 2.78 28.29 8.28
C PHE A 336 2.35 28.77 6.88
N ASP A 337 2.53 30.05 6.59
CA ASP A 337 2.17 30.67 5.31
C ASP A 337 3.32 31.50 4.72
N ASP A 338 3.17 31.92 3.47
CA ASP A 338 4.15 32.67 2.67
C ASP A 338 5.54 32.01 2.68
N ASN A 339 6.59 32.66 3.18
CA ASN A 339 7.96 32.14 3.17
C ASN A 339 8.39 31.60 4.54
N SER A 340 7.44 31.19 5.37
CA SER A 340 7.74 30.74 6.71
C SER A 340 8.37 29.34 6.72
N GLY A 341 8.99 28.95 7.83
CA GLY A 341 9.57 27.63 7.93
C GLY A 341 9.75 27.11 9.34
N ALA A 342 10.12 25.84 9.43
CA ALA A 342 10.43 25.23 10.71
C ALA A 342 11.54 24.17 10.59
N LEU A 343 12.41 24.14 11.60
CA LEU A 343 13.46 23.14 11.76
C LEU A 343 13.31 22.43 13.11
N ILE A 344 12.88 21.18 13.07
CA ILE A 344 12.48 20.39 14.24
C ILE A 344 13.42 19.20 14.36
N THR A 345 14.31 19.24 15.34
CA THR A 345 15.40 18.26 15.52
C THR A 345 15.32 17.61 16.90
N ASN A 346 15.36 16.28 16.98
CA ASN A 346 15.27 15.53 18.24
C ASN A 346 14.12 15.98 19.15
N SER A 347 12.99 16.38 18.56
CA SER A 347 11.92 17.12 19.25
C SER A 347 10.55 16.48 19.06
N GLU A 348 9.57 16.92 19.85
CA GLU A 348 8.18 16.48 19.75
C GLU A 348 7.26 17.69 19.52
N ILE A 349 6.41 17.62 18.50
CA ILE A 349 5.31 18.56 18.29
C ILE A 349 3.99 17.81 18.40
N ASN A 350 3.05 18.34 19.20
CA ASN A 350 1.68 17.83 19.32
C ASN A 350 0.68 18.95 18.97
N VAL A 351 -0.12 18.74 17.92
CA VAL A 351 -1.17 19.67 17.49
C VAL A 351 -2.52 19.04 17.78
N MET A 352 -3.33 19.70 18.62
CA MET A 352 -4.65 19.19 19.03
C MET A 352 -5.80 19.70 18.14
N SER A 353 -5.48 20.30 16.99
CA SER A 353 -6.45 20.81 16.01
C SER A 353 -5.90 20.69 14.58
N GLN A 354 -5.91 21.76 13.79
CA GLN A 354 -5.49 21.81 12.40
C GLN A 354 -4.01 22.17 12.26
N PHE A 355 -3.41 21.71 11.17
CA PHE A 355 -2.08 22.11 10.76
C PHE A 355 -2.09 22.44 9.28
N ALA A 356 -1.39 23.51 8.89
CA ALA A 356 -1.27 23.89 7.49
C ALA A 356 0.13 24.43 7.17
N THR A 357 0.66 24.01 6.03
CA THR A 357 1.79 24.63 5.35
C THR A 357 1.33 25.15 4.00
N LEU A 358 1.44 26.46 3.81
CA LEU A 358 0.91 27.21 2.69
C LEU A 358 2.02 28.05 2.04
N GLY A 359 1.70 28.72 0.93
CA GLY A 359 2.66 29.58 0.23
C GLY A 359 3.90 28.82 -0.24
N ASN A 360 5.08 29.31 0.10
CA ASN A 360 6.40 28.71 -0.14
C ASN A 360 7.01 28.14 1.17
N SER A 361 6.17 27.77 2.15
CA SER A 361 6.67 27.40 3.47
C SER A 361 7.46 26.09 3.46
N MET A 362 8.53 25.99 4.27
CA MET A 362 9.37 24.78 4.33
C MET A 362 9.54 24.28 5.76
N ILE A 363 9.15 23.03 6.01
CA ILE A 363 9.19 22.42 7.34
C ILE A 363 9.96 21.10 7.31
N TYR A 364 10.91 20.98 8.23
CA TYR A 364 11.81 19.85 8.35
C TYR A 364 11.71 19.20 9.74
N PHE A 365 11.44 17.90 9.76
CA PHE A 365 11.49 17.05 10.94
C PHE A 365 12.66 16.08 10.81
N GLU A 366 13.62 16.13 11.75
CA GLU A 366 14.76 15.20 11.83
C GLU A 366 14.79 14.52 13.19
N ASN A 367 14.80 13.18 13.18
CA ASN A 367 14.72 12.35 14.40
C ASN A 367 13.66 12.85 15.40
N SER A 368 12.50 13.25 14.88
CA SER A 368 11.48 13.97 15.64
C SER A 368 10.12 13.30 15.52
N LYS A 369 9.26 13.57 16.49
CA LYS A 369 7.88 13.08 16.53
C LYS A 369 6.92 14.21 16.24
N PHE A 370 6.04 14.02 15.26
CA PHE A 370 4.95 14.93 14.93
C PHE A 370 3.63 14.21 15.13
N LEU A 371 2.81 14.73 16.03
CA LEU A 371 1.52 14.15 16.40
C LEU A 371 0.41 15.16 16.13
N ILE A 372 -0.61 14.73 15.42
CA ILE A 372 -1.91 15.39 15.41
C ILE A 372 -2.87 14.45 16.12
N SER A 373 -3.22 14.79 17.35
CA SER A 373 -4.08 13.97 18.20
C SER A 373 -5.15 14.83 18.84
N ILE A 374 -6.41 14.45 18.67
CA ILE A 374 -7.52 15.15 19.30
C ILE A 374 -8.39 14.16 20.06
N PRO A 375 -8.30 14.13 21.40
CA PRO A 375 -8.96 13.10 22.19
C PRO A 375 -10.49 13.12 22.12
N ASP A 376 -11.15 14.23 21.75
CA ASP A 376 -12.60 14.39 22.02
C ASP A 376 -13.45 15.14 20.95
N ILE A 377 -13.03 15.24 19.68
CA ILE A 377 -13.88 15.93 18.67
C ILE A 377 -14.97 15.00 18.10
N PRO A 378 -16.26 15.42 18.05
CA PRO A 378 -17.34 14.69 17.38
C PRO A 378 -17.00 14.38 15.92
N SER A 379 -17.38 13.18 15.46
CA SER A 379 -17.01 12.60 14.15
C SER A 379 -17.42 13.39 12.90
N ASN A 380 -18.08 14.55 13.04
CA ASN A 380 -18.60 15.37 11.93
C ASN A 380 -17.78 16.65 11.65
N MET A 381 -16.74 16.95 12.43
CA MET A 381 -15.80 18.02 12.09
C MET A 381 -14.61 17.43 11.33
N ASN A 382 -14.47 17.80 10.06
CA ASN A 382 -13.36 17.37 9.23
C ASN A 382 -12.04 17.91 9.82
N ARG A 383 -11.16 17.00 10.20
CA ARG A 383 -9.80 17.32 10.67
C ARG A 383 -8.93 17.40 9.43
N LEU A 384 -8.29 18.54 9.20
CA LEU A 384 -7.56 18.79 7.96
C LEU A 384 -6.10 19.09 8.24
N PHE A 385 -5.24 18.39 7.54
CA PHE A 385 -3.81 18.62 7.44
C PHE A 385 -3.49 19.08 6.03
N PHE A 386 -3.02 20.32 5.87
CA PHE A 386 -2.82 20.92 4.57
C PHE A 386 -1.34 21.12 4.25
N VAL A 387 -0.96 20.75 3.03
CA VAL A 387 0.32 21.10 2.40
C VAL A 387 -0.02 21.67 1.02
N ARG A 388 0.11 22.98 0.81
CA ARG A 388 -0.40 23.67 -0.40
C ARG A 388 0.57 24.73 -0.92
N GLY A 389 0.33 25.21 -2.14
CA GLY A 389 1.22 26.17 -2.80
C GLY A 389 2.51 25.50 -3.27
N ASN A 390 3.64 26.16 -3.08
CA ASN A 390 4.99 25.61 -3.27
C ASN A 390 5.60 25.11 -1.95
N SER A 391 4.78 24.75 -0.96
CA SER A 391 5.28 24.35 0.35
C SER A 391 5.93 22.95 0.33
N LEU A 392 6.90 22.74 1.23
CA LEU A 392 7.58 21.48 1.44
C LEU A 392 7.44 21.06 2.89
N LEU A 393 6.97 19.84 3.10
CA LEU A 393 6.99 19.15 4.38
C LEU A 393 7.85 17.90 4.28
N GLN A 394 8.86 17.80 5.14
CA GLN A 394 9.84 16.73 5.07
C GLN A 394 10.08 16.05 6.42
N PHE A 395 10.06 14.72 6.43
CA PHE A 395 10.40 13.86 7.57
C PHE A 395 11.67 13.07 7.26
N LYS A 396 12.65 13.11 8.16
CA LYS A 396 13.99 12.54 7.98
C LYS A 396 14.52 11.83 9.21
N MET A 397 15.44 10.88 9.01
CA MET A 397 16.30 10.30 10.05
C MET A 397 15.54 9.73 11.25
N GLY A 398 14.68 8.75 11.03
CA GLY A 398 13.90 8.09 12.07
C GLY A 398 12.71 8.90 12.59
N SER A 399 12.27 9.93 11.86
CA SER A 399 11.12 10.74 12.27
C SER A 399 9.81 9.93 12.20
N VAL A 400 8.86 10.31 13.05
CA VAL A 400 7.56 9.65 13.17
C VAL A 400 6.44 10.67 13.07
N GLY A 401 5.64 10.58 12.00
CA GLY A 401 4.40 11.34 11.82
C GLY A 401 3.17 10.50 12.15
N VAL A 402 2.30 10.98 13.05
CA VAL A 402 1.02 10.32 13.35
C VAL A 402 -0.10 11.35 13.21
N LEU A 403 -0.89 11.21 12.16
CA LEU A 403 -1.94 12.15 11.76
C LEU A 403 -3.30 11.52 12.00
N ASP A 404 -3.99 11.92 13.07
CA ASP A 404 -5.42 11.62 13.24
C ASP A 404 -6.28 12.68 12.51
N ALA A 405 -6.03 12.83 11.21
CA ALA A 405 -6.62 13.84 10.33
C ALA A 405 -6.61 13.42 8.85
N HIS A 406 -7.41 14.09 8.02
CA HIS A 406 -7.35 13.99 6.55
C HIS A 406 -6.11 14.74 6.06
N LEU A 407 -5.28 14.07 5.25
CA LEU A 407 -4.11 14.68 4.61
C LEU A 407 -4.51 15.20 3.24
N LEU A 408 -4.30 16.50 3.00
CA LEU A 408 -4.47 17.13 1.70
C LEU A 408 -3.18 17.79 1.25
N THR A 409 -2.64 17.36 0.12
CA THR A 409 -1.49 17.99 -0.54
C THR A 409 -1.92 18.49 -1.92
N SER A 410 -1.65 19.76 -2.23
CA SER A 410 -2.15 20.39 -3.47
C SER A 410 -1.14 21.32 -4.14
N ASP A 411 -1.43 21.67 -5.38
CA ASP A 411 -0.66 22.62 -6.19
C ASP A 411 0.77 22.09 -6.38
N ASP A 412 1.82 22.91 -6.31
CA ASP A 412 3.22 22.51 -6.50
C ASP A 412 3.90 22.05 -5.20
N SER A 413 3.11 21.60 -4.23
CA SER A 413 3.62 21.27 -2.89
C SER A 413 4.14 19.84 -2.81
N ALA A 414 5.01 19.59 -1.82
CA ALA A 414 5.69 18.32 -1.66
C ALA A 414 5.61 17.77 -0.23
N LEU A 415 5.32 16.48 -0.12
CA LEU A 415 5.49 15.67 1.09
C LEU A 415 6.63 14.67 0.88
N GLU A 416 7.68 14.78 1.68
CA GLU A 416 8.87 13.94 1.57
C GLU A 416 9.12 13.14 2.87
N ILE A 417 9.32 11.83 2.75
CA ILE A 417 9.50 10.91 3.90
C ILE A 417 10.74 10.04 3.66
N TYR A 418 11.81 10.30 4.41
CA TYR A 418 13.11 9.66 4.24
C TYR A 418 13.56 8.99 5.53
N ASP A 419 13.86 7.70 5.48
CA ASP A 419 14.27 6.92 6.65
C ASP A 419 13.30 7.10 7.83
N SER A 420 11.99 7.18 7.57
CA SER A 420 11.00 7.65 8.54
C SER A 420 9.70 6.87 8.43
N SER A 421 8.77 7.12 9.37
CA SER A 421 7.45 6.50 9.35
C SER A 421 6.32 7.51 9.46
N MET A 422 5.20 7.24 8.79
CA MET A 422 3.99 8.04 8.86
C MET A 422 2.74 7.17 8.97
N THR A 423 1.83 7.53 9.87
CA THR A 423 0.49 6.93 9.98
C THR A 423 -0.56 8.00 9.80
N ILE A 424 -1.57 7.72 8.95
CA ILE A 424 -2.67 8.61 8.63
C ILE A 424 -3.96 7.87 8.92
N ALA A 425 -4.75 8.35 9.89
CA ALA A 425 -5.97 7.68 10.34
C ALA A 425 -7.16 7.88 9.38
N GLN A 426 -7.12 8.92 8.56
CA GLN A 426 -8.19 9.27 7.63
C GLN A 426 -7.70 9.14 6.17
N GLU A 427 -8.39 9.80 5.24
CA GLU A 427 -8.00 9.81 3.83
C GLU A 427 -6.76 10.68 3.57
N SER A 428 -6.04 10.35 2.49
CA SER A 428 -4.93 11.12 1.94
C SER A 428 -5.22 11.45 0.49
N VAL A 429 -5.21 12.74 0.15
CA VAL A 429 -5.56 13.26 -1.18
C VAL A 429 -4.44 14.15 -1.69
N PHE A 430 -3.97 13.86 -2.90
CA PHE A 430 -2.88 14.54 -3.60
C PHE A 430 -3.39 15.01 -4.98
N TYR A 431 -3.41 16.32 -5.26
CA TYR A 431 -4.02 16.86 -6.49
C TYR A 431 -3.34 18.11 -7.06
N ASN A 432 -3.79 18.58 -8.24
CA ASN A 432 -3.22 19.64 -9.10
C ASN A 432 -1.81 19.35 -9.67
N ASN A 433 -0.75 19.34 -8.86
CA ASN A 433 0.63 19.02 -9.27
C ASN A 433 1.50 18.52 -8.11
N SER A 434 0.85 18.03 -7.04
CA SER A 434 1.53 17.75 -5.78
C SER A 434 2.47 16.55 -5.89
N ARG A 435 3.54 16.54 -5.12
CA ARG A 435 4.50 15.42 -5.08
C ARG A 435 4.51 14.74 -3.71
N VAL A 436 4.52 13.41 -3.73
CA VAL A 436 4.88 12.60 -2.56
C VAL A 436 6.11 11.78 -2.92
N SER A 437 7.16 11.90 -2.13
CA SER A 437 8.37 11.12 -2.30
C SER A 437 8.72 10.41 -1.02
N MET A 438 8.97 9.10 -1.08
CA MET A 438 9.44 8.35 0.07
C MET A 438 10.62 7.43 -0.27
N SER A 439 11.58 7.37 0.64
CA SER A 439 12.70 6.42 0.57
C SER A 439 13.04 5.82 1.92
N ASN A 440 13.34 4.52 1.97
CA ASN A 440 13.64 3.77 3.19
C ASN A 440 12.60 3.98 4.32
N SER A 441 11.32 4.06 3.96
CA SER A 441 10.27 4.57 4.85
C SER A 441 9.05 3.68 4.89
N THR A 442 8.16 3.92 5.86
CA THR A 442 6.85 3.26 5.94
C THR A 442 5.73 4.27 6.04
N ILE A 443 4.71 4.15 5.21
CA ILE A 443 3.45 4.89 5.35
C ILE A 443 2.27 3.93 5.55
N PHE A 444 1.42 4.24 6.51
CA PHE A 444 0.18 3.51 6.76
C PHE A 444 -1.03 4.45 6.70
N ILE A 445 -1.95 4.17 5.79
CA ILE A 445 -3.17 4.95 5.56
C ILE A 445 -4.37 4.08 5.92
N GLN A 446 -5.08 4.45 6.97
CA GLN A 446 -6.21 3.69 7.49
C GLN A 446 -7.48 3.84 6.67
N GLN A 447 -7.51 4.69 5.65
CA GLN A 447 -8.62 4.77 4.73
C GLN A 447 -8.13 4.76 3.29
N VAL A 448 -8.12 5.92 2.64
CA VAL A 448 -8.02 6.07 1.19
C VAL A 448 -6.75 6.81 0.81
N LEU A 449 -6.09 6.37 -0.26
CA LEU A 449 -5.03 7.11 -0.94
C LEU A 449 -5.52 7.54 -2.34
N ASN A 450 -5.77 8.82 -2.56
CA ASN A 450 -6.19 9.35 -3.85
C ASN A 450 -5.14 10.30 -4.43
N MET A 451 -4.74 10.04 -5.68
CA MET A 451 -3.84 10.88 -6.45
C MET A 451 -4.51 11.27 -7.77
N MET A 452 -4.50 12.57 -8.08
CA MET A 452 -5.28 13.17 -9.16
C MET A 452 -4.44 14.17 -9.96
N ASP A 453 -5.00 14.66 -11.06
CA ASP A 453 -4.42 15.71 -11.92
C ASP A 453 -2.99 15.41 -12.36
N SER A 454 -1.97 16.24 -12.07
CA SER A 454 -0.58 15.99 -12.48
C SER A 454 0.30 15.54 -11.31
N SER A 455 -0.29 15.05 -10.22
CA SER A 455 0.45 14.68 -9.02
C SER A 455 1.34 13.45 -9.21
N LEU A 456 2.46 13.41 -8.49
CA LEU A 456 3.50 12.39 -8.58
C LEU A 456 3.66 11.61 -7.27
N PHE A 457 3.66 10.27 -7.37
CA PHE A 457 3.92 9.35 -6.26
C PHE A 457 5.22 8.58 -6.46
N GLU A 458 6.25 8.87 -5.69
CA GLU A 458 7.55 8.20 -5.78
C GLU A 458 7.82 7.40 -4.51
N VAL A 459 8.03 6.10 -4.64
CA VAL A 459 8.25 5.17 -3.53
C VAL A 459 9.47 4.31 -3.83
N VAL A 460 10.51 4.41 -3.01
CA VAL A 460 11.77 3.67 -3.20
C VAL A 460 12.17 2.97 -1.90
N ASP A 461 12.54 1.69 -1.95
CA ASP A 461 12.97 0.92 -0.76
C ASP A 461 12.01 1.08 0.45
N SER A 462 10.69 1.14 0.22
CA SER A 462 9.70 1.57 1.22
C SER A 462 8.49 0.65 1.28
N VAL A 463 7.66 0.83 2.32
CA VAL A 463 6.43 0.07 2.52
C VAL A 463 5.23 1.01 2.60
N VAL A 464 4.22 0.79 1.74
CA VAL A 464 2.95 1.52 1.73
C VAL A 464 1.83 0.54 2.07
N LYS A 465 1.01 0.89 3.06
CA LYS A 465 -0.15 0.10 3.47
C LYS A 465 -1.40 0.96 3.44
N VAL A 466 -2.43 0.54 2.72
CA VAL A 466 -3.73 1.23 2.61
C VAL A 466 -4.85 0.23 2.93
N THR A 467 -5.72 0.54 3.89
CA THR A 467 -6.74 -0.44 4.31
C THR A 467 -8.04 -0.39 3.50
N ASN A 468 -8.39 0.75 2.91
CA ASN A 468 -9.56 0.84 2.04
C ASN A 468 -9.15 0.78 0.58
N TYR A 469 -9.01 1.90 -0.12
CA TYR A 469 -8.66 1.87 -1.54
C TYR A 469 -7.58 2.89 -1.90
N THR A 470 -6.87 2.58 -2.98
CA THR A 470 -5.90 3.47 -3.63
C THR A 470 -6.42 3.81 -5.02
N SER A 471 -6.37 5.09 -5.41
CA SER A 471 -6.76 5.54 -6.75
C SER A 471 -5.77 6.53 -7.31
N PHE A 472 -5.34 6.30 -8.55
CA PHE A 472 -4.59 7.22 -9.40
C PHE A 472 -5.50 7.65 -10.56
N SER A 473 -5.55 8.93 -10.90
CA SER A 473 -6.46 9.42 -11.95
C SER A 473 -5.98 10.71 -12.62
N GLY A 474 -6.56 11.03 -13.78
CA GLY A 474 -6.16 12.21 -14.55
C GLY A 474 -4.82 11.98 -15.25
N LYS A 475 -3.85 12.86 -15.03
CA LYS A 475 -2.47 12.74 -15.54
C LYS A 475 -1.48 12.32 -14.44
N SER A 476 -1.97 11.87 -13.29
CA SER A 476 -1.11 11.52 -12.16
C SER A 476 -0.18 10.39 -12.57
N SER A 477 0.98 10.30 -11.95
CA SER A 477 1.94 9.23 -12.23
C SER A 477 2.51 8.67 -10.95
N PHE A 478 2.91 7.39 -10.99
CA PHE A 478 3.60 6.76 -9.87
C PHE A 478 4.82 5.96 -10.32
N VAL A 479 5.84 5.96 -9.48
CA VAL A 479 7.05 5.14 -9.63
C VAL A 479 7.30 4.45 -8.30
N VAL A 480 7.18 3.13 -8.29
CA VAL A 480 7.40 2.27 -7.13
C VAL A 480 8.58 1.35 -7.44
N ALA A 481 9.67 1.49 -6.69
CA ALA A 481 10.90 0.74 -6.89
C ALA A 481 11.35 0.06 -5.59
N ASN A 482 11.75 -1.23 -5.66
CA ASN A 482 12.26 -1.98 -4.50
C ASN A 482 11.34 -1.93 -3.26
N SER A 483 10.03 -1.86 -3.46
CA SER A 483 9.08 -1.47 -2.41
C SER A 483 7.92 -2.45 -2.28
N GLU A 484 7.21 -2.37 -1.17
CA GLU A 484 6.02 -3.19 -0.92
C GLU A 484 4.77 -2.30 -0.80
N ILE A 485 3.76 -2.57 -1.62
CA ILE A 485 2.46 -1.89 -1.60
C ILE A 485 1.38 -2.90 -1.23
N TYR A 486 0.70 -2.67 -0.11
CA TYR A 486 -0.41 -3.49 0.36
C TYR A 486 -1.70 -2.68 0.37
N VAL A 487 -2.73 -3.16 -0.32
CA VAL A 487 -4.06 -2.53 -0.36
C VAL A 487 -5.11 -3.55 0.04
N GLN A 488 -5.78 -3.34 1.18
CA GLN A 488 -6.76 -4.32 1.66
C GLN A 488 -8.11 -4.28 0.90
N GLY A 489 -8.52 -3.12 0.38
CA GLY A 489 -9.67 -3.02 -0.50
C GLY A 489 -9.25 -2.97 -1.97
N GLN A 490 -9.45 -1.83 -2.62
CA GLN A 490 -9.40 -1.72 -4.08
C GLN A 490 -8.22 -0.88 -4.58
N TYR A 491 -7.65 -1.25 -5.71
CA TYR A 491 -6.64 -0.47 -6.41
C TYR A 491 -7.19 -0.02 -7.76
N TYR A 492 -7.14 1.29 -8.01
CA TYR A 492 -7.62 1.90 -9.23
C TYR A 492 -6.49 2.69 -9.91
N ASP A 493 -6.16 2.32 -11.14
CA ASP A 493 -5.37 3.15 -12.05
C ASP A 493 -6.29 3.66 -13.16
N PHE A 494 -6.80 4.88 -12.97
CA PHE A 494 -7.59 5.65 -13.93
C PHE A 494 -6.78 6.75 -14.62
N THR A 495 -5.48 6.55 -14.76
CA THR A 495 -4.61 7.54 -15.40
C THR A 495 -4.76 7.50 -16.92
N ASN A 496 -4.70 8.68 -17.53
CA ASN A 496 -4.72 8.88 -18.97
C ASN A 496 -3.36 9.37 -19.48
N ASN A 497 -2.30 9.15 -18.70
CA ASN A 497 -0.98 9.68 -19.03
C ASN A 497 -0.32 8.82 -20.13
N LEU A 498 -0.26 9.36 -21.34
CA LEU A 498 0.41 8.72 -22.47
C LEU A 498 1.94 8.83 -22.38
N ASN A 499 2.46 9.78 -21.60
CA ASN A 499 3.90 10.09 -21.53
C ASN A 499 4.53 9.74 -20.17
N GLY A 500 3.72 9.51 -19.14
CA GLY A 500 4.17 9.14 -17.81
C GLY A 500 4.16 7.63 -17.65
N SER A 501 5.24 7.10 -17.07
CA SER A 501 5.37 5.67 -16.82
C SER A 501 4.85 5.37 -15.42
N ASN A 502 3.63 4.84 -15.32
CA ASN A 502 3.17 4.18 -14.11
C ASN A 502 3.95 2.88 -13.94
N ILE A 503 4.90 2.86 -13.02
CA ILE A 503 5.88 1.78 -12.92
C ILE A 503 5.82 1.13 -11.53
N PHE A 504 5.74 -0.20 -11.53
CA PHE A 504 6.24 -1.05 -10.46
C PHE A 504 7.54 -1.71 -10.93
N ASN A 505 8.63 -1.55 -10.17
CA ASN A 505 9.92 -2.12 -10.49
C ASN A 505 10.51 -2.82 -9.26
N ASN A 506 10.90 -4.09 -9.40
CA ASN A 506 11.47 -4.89 -8.31
C ASN A 506 10.63 -4.81 -7.01
N SER A 507 9.31 -4.85 -7.11
CA SER A 507 8.40 -4.51 -6.03
C SER A 507 7.37 -5.62 -5.76
N LEU A 508 6.76 -5.59 -4.58
CA LEU A 508 5.63 -6.44 -4.23
C LEU A 508 4.36 -5.58 -4.23
N LEU A 509 3.38 -5.94 -5.04
CA LEU A 509 2.04 -5.36 -5.02
C LEU A 509 1.04 -6.42 -4.57
N SER A 510 0.36 -6.19 -3.44
CA SER A 510 -0.67 -7.08 -2.91
C SER A 510 -1.98 -6.31 -2.72
N VAL A 511 -3.04 -6.76 -3.39
CA VAL A 511 -4.39 -6.17 -3.31
C VAL A 511 -5.37 -7.25 -2.89
N THR A 512 -5.96 -7.18 -1.70
CA THR A 512 -6.89 -8.26 -1.28
C THR A 512 -8.27 -8.14 -1.89
N GLY A 513 -8.67 -6.95 -2.36
CA GLY A 513 -9.89 -6.75 -3.15
C GLY A 513 -9.62 -6.68 -4.66
N SER A 514 -10.21 -5.71 -5.36
CA SER A 514 -10.12 -5.60 -6.82
C SER A 514 -9.00 -4.67 -7.28
N PHE A 515 -8.31 -5.06 -8.34
CA PHE A 515 -7.34 -4.25 -9.09
C PHE A 515 -7.94 -3.85 -10.44
N ILE A 516 -8.03 -2.56 -10.73
CA ILE A 516 -8.55 -2.05 -12.01
C ILE A 516 -7.52 -1.14 -12.66
N ASN A 517 -7.10 -1.47 -13.88
CA ASN A 517 -6.22 -0.63 -14.70
C ASN A 517 -6.96 -0.15 -15.96
N THR A 518 -7.03 1.16 -16.18
CA THR A 518 -7.46 1.76 -17.46
C THR A 518 -6.34 2.53 -18.16
N GLY A 519 -5.19 2.70 -17.51
CA GLY A 519 -4.04 3.44 -18.01
C GLY A 519 -2.97 2.56 -18.69
N ASN A 520 -1.76 3.13 -18.79
CA ASN A 520 -0.57 2.42 -19.27
C ASN A 520 0.28 2.01 -18.07
N LEU A 521 0.23 0.72 -17.71
CA LEU A 521 0.91 0.18 -16.53
C LEU A 521 2.11 -0.67 -16.94
N PHE A 522 3.25 -0.41 -16.30
CA PHE A 522 4.48 -1.15 -16.46
C PHE A 522 4.86 -1.88 -15.16
N VAL A 523 5.09 -3.19 -15.24
CA VAL A 523 5.45 -4.01 -14.07
C VAL A 523 6.69 -4.83 -14.38
N PHE A 524 7.80 -4.53 -13.72
CA PHE A 524 9.10 -5.15 -13.96
C PHE A 524 9.65 -5.80 -12.70
N TYR A 525 10.23 -7.00 -12.82
CA TYR A 525 10.89 -7.70 -11.70
C TYR A 525 10.02 -7.84 -10.44
N SER A 526 8.70 -7.84 -10.58
CA SER A 526 7.78 -7.62 -9.46
C SER A 526 6.85 -8.81 -9.22
N ASN A 527 6.34 -8.90 -8.00
CA ASN A 527 5.32 -9.88 -7.62
C ASN A 527 4.00 -9.15 -7.45
N VAL A 528 2.97 -9.59 -8.17
CA VAL A 528 1.62 -9.03 -8.10
C VAL A 528 0.66 -10.09 -7.58
N SER A 529 0.00 -9.82 -6.47
CA SER A 529 -1.02 -10.69 -5.90
C SER A 529 -2.35 -9.95 -5.75
N VAL A 530 -3.42 -10.54 -6.31
CA VAL A 530 -4.77 -9.97 -6.23
C VAL A 530 -5.74 -11.04 -5.72
N GLY A 531 -6.42 -10.77 -4.61
CA GLY A 531 -7.38 -11.67 -3.96
C GLY A 531 -8.83 -11.49 -4.41
N GLY A 532 -9.10 -10.53 -5.30
CA GLY A 532 -10.42 -10.27 -5.88
C GLY A 532 -10.36 -10.23 -7.41
N GLU A 533 -10.97 -9.22 -8.02
CA GLU A 533 -10.97 -9.09 -9.49
C GLU A 533 -9.76 -8.29 -9.99
N PHE A 534 -9.03 -8.80 -10.97
CA PHE A 534 -8.06 -8.04 -11.76
C PHE A 534 -8.70 -7.67 -13.10
N LYS A 535 -9.00 -6.39 -13.34
CA LYS A 535 -9.61 -5.89 -14.58
C LYS A 535 -8.65 -4.96 -15.33
N ASN A 536 -8.23 -5.37 -16.52
CA ASN A 536 -7.41 -4.55 -17.41
C ASN A 536 -8.26 -3.99 -18.56
N TYR A 537 -8.42 -2.68 -18.63
CA TYR A 537 -9.03 -1.93 -19.74
C TYR A 537 -7.97 -1.23 -20.62
N GLY A 538 -6.76 -1.02 -20.09
CA GLY A 538 -5.69 -0.28 -20.73
C GLY A 538 -4.60 -1.16 -21.34
N SER A 539 -3.38 -0.62 -21.37
CA SER A 539 -2.18 -1.35 -21.77
C SER A 539 -1.42 -1.80 -20.52
N LEU A 540 -1.18 -3.10 -20.40
CA LEU A 540 -0.38 -3.68 -19.33
C LEU A 540 0.86 -4.35 -19.94
N VAL A 541 2.05 -3.86 -19.59
CA VAL A 541 3.32 -4.41 -20.07
C VAL A 541 4.12 -4.89 -18.87
N THR A 542 4.50 -6.17 -18.91
CA THR A 542 5.08 -6.82 -17.75
C THR A 542 6.30 -7.64 -18.16
N SER A 543 7.38 -7.56 -17.39
CA SER A 543 8.60 -8.33 -17.65
C SER A 543 9.20 -8.86 -16.35
N THR A 544 9.67 -10.10 -16.37
CA THR A 544 10.29 -10.78 -15.21
C THR A 544 9.42 -10.70 -13.95
N SER A 545 8.10 -10.83 -14.10
CA SER A 545 7.15 -10.58 -13.01
C SER A 545 6.19 -11.75 -12.83
N ASP A 546 5.85 -12.05 -11.58
CA ASP A 546 4.97 -13.14 -11.21
C ASP A 546 3.60 -12.62 -10.76
N TYR A 547 2.54 -13.21 -11.30
CA TYR A 547 1.15 -12.88 -10.99
C TYR A 547 0.48 -14.04 -10.27
N VAL A 548 -0.11 -13.78 -9.11
CA VAL A 548 -0.95 -14.72 -8.37
C VAL A 548 -2.33 -14.09 -8.17
N ILE A 549 -3.29 -14.54 -8.97
CA ILE A 549 -4.67 -14.06 -8.92
C ILE A 549 -5.51 -15.14 -8.23
N ASP A 550 -6.02 -14.82 -7.06
CA ASP A 550 -6.97 -15.63 -6.29
C ASP A 550 -8.36 -15.02 -6.44
N GLY A 551 -8.88 -15.06 -7.67
CA GLY A 551 -10.11 -14.42 -8.10
C GLY A 551 -10.18 -14.32 -9.63
N THR A 552 -10.92 -13.33 -10.16
CA THR A 552 -11.15 -13.23 -11.61
C THR A 552 -10.19 -12.25 -12.27
N PHE A 553 -9.36 -12.71 -13.20
CA PHE A 553 -8.65 -11.89 -14.16
C PHE A 553 -9.54 -11.63 -15.39
N THR A 554 -9.67 -10.38 -15.82
CA THR A 554 -10.39 -10.01 -17.04
C THR A 554 -9.57 -9.01 -17.85
N ASN A 555 -9.19 -9.39 -19.07
CA ASN A 555 -8.69 -8.46 -20.08
C ASN A 555 -9.88 -7.99 -20.92
N LYS A 556 -10.23 -6.71 -20.77
CA LYS A 556 -11.45 -6.12 -21.32
C LYS A 556 -11.34 -5.85 -22.82
N VAL A 557 -12.48 -5.61 -23.47
CA VAL A 557 -12.55 -5.30 -24.92
C VAL A 557 -11.53 -4.23 -25.32
N GLY A 558 -10.65 -4.57 -26.27
CA GLY A 558 -9.63 -3.68 -26.83
C GLY A 558 -8.39 -3.47 -25.94
N ALA A 559 -8.35 -4.05 -24.74
CA ALA A 559 -7.20 -3.99 -23.85
C ALA A 559 -6.06 -4.89 -24.36
N ASN A 560 -4.83 -4.48 -24.07
CA ASN A 560 -3.63 -5.21 -24.45
C ASN A 560 -2.85 -5.61 -23.20
N PHE A 561 -2.40 -6.86 -23.16
CA PHE A 561 -1.58 -7.38 -22.09
C PHE A 561 -0.37 -8.14 -22.65
N LEU A 562 0.82 -7.66 -22.34
CA LEU A 562 2.10 -8.30 -22.67
C LEU A 562 2.78 -8.77 -21.37
N ILE A 563 3.15 -10.05 -21.32
CA ILE A 563 3.97 -10.63 -20.25
C ILE A 563 5.21 -11.32 -20.81
N GLU A 564 6.37 -10.94 -20.30
CA GLU A 564 7.67 -11.49 -20.70
C GLU A 564 8.39 -12.08 -19.49
N LEU A 565 9.02 -13.25 -19.63
CA LEU A 565 9.94 -13.82 -18.64
C LEU A 565 9.35 -14.02 -17.22
N GLY A 566 8.05 -14.33 -17.08
CA GLY A 566 7.39 -14.40 -15.78
C GLY A 566 6.50 -15.62 -15.58
N SER A 567 5.57 -15.51 -14.63
CA SER A 567 4.49 -16.47 -14.47
C SER A 567 3.15 -15.82 -14.15
N MET A 568 2.07 -16.48 -14.52
CA MET A 568 0.72 -16.13 -14.12
C MET A 568 0.03 -17.38 -13.57
N LYS A 569 -0.53 -17.25 -12.37
CA LYS A 569 -1.22 -18.32 -11.67
C LYS A 569 -2.61 -17.85 -11.27
N ILE A 570 -3.62 -18.54 -11.79
CA ILE A 570 -5.02 -18.39 -11.36
C ILE A 570 -5.30 -19.48 -10.34
N VAL A 571 -5.47 -19.10 -9.06
CA VAL A 571 -5.60 -20.02 -7.94
C VAL A 571 -7.04 -20.54 -7.84
N GLU A 572 -7.98 -19.62 -7.64
CA GLU A 572 -9.43 -19.79 -7.72
C GLU A 572 -10.01 -18.67 -8.63
N GLY A 573 -11.15 -18.87 -9.30
CA GLY A 573 -11.80 -17.85 -10.15
C GLY A 573 -11.64 -18.04 -11.67
N GLU A 574 -11.73 -16.97 -12.46
CA GLU A 574 -11.74 -17.06 -13.94
C GLU A 574 -10.66 -16.17 -14.58
N MET A 575 -10.09 -16.60 -15.69
CA MET A 575 -9.29 -15.78 -16.59
C MET A 575 -10.11 -15.55 -17.86
N ILE A 576 -10.55 -14.32 -18.08
CA ILE A 576 -11.44 -13.96 -19.20
C ILE A 576 -10.70 -13.03 -20.14
N LEU A 577 -10.57 -13.41 -21.42
CA LEU A 577 -10.16 -12.50 -22.49
C LEU A 577 -11.40 -12.13 -23.31
N GLU A 578 -11.88 -10.90 -23.15
CA GLU A 578 -13.08 -10.42 -23.85
C GLU A 578 -12.82 -10.17 -25.35
N ASN A 579 -13.90 -10.04 -26.13
CA ASN A 579 -13.84 -9.81 -27.57
C ASN A 579 -12.83 -8.70 -27.96
N ASN A 580 -11.97 -8.96 -28.94
CA ASN A 580 -10.92 -8.06 -29.43
C ASN A 580 -9.85 -7.65 -28.39
N SER A 581 -9.80 -8.31 -27.23
CA SER A 581 -8.65 -8.18 -26.32
C SER A 581 -7.50 -9.07 -26.79
N ASN A 582 -6.27 -8.62 -26.57
CA ASN A 582 -5.07 -9.37 -26.94
C ASN A 582 -4.22 -9.62 -25.70
N MET A 583 -3.81 -10.87 -25.53
CA MET A 583 -2.79 -11.24 -24.56
C MET A 583 -1.63 -11.96 -25.26
N THR A 584 -0.44 -11.43 -25.12
CA THR A 584 0.79 -12.01 -25.65
C THR A 584 1.72 -12.35 -24.50
N THR A 585 2.22 -13.58 -24.48
CA THR A 585 3.11 -14.07 -23.44
C THR A 585 4.40 -14.59 -24.05
N TYR A 586 5.55 -14.21 -23.52
CA TYR A 586 6.88 -14.61 -23.99
C TYR A 586 7.69 -15.25 -22.86
N ASN A 587 8.26 -16.44 -23.07
CA ASN A 587 9.09 -17.14 -22.08
C ASN A 587 8.43 -17.20 -20.68
N THR A 588 7.13 -17.47 -20.64
CA THR A 588 6.31 -17.37 -19.42
C THR A 588 5.67 -18.72 -19.11
N SER A 589 5.04 -18.85 -17.93
CA SER A 589 4.10 -19.94 -17.65
C SER A 589 2.75 -19.39 -17.19
N ILE A 590 1.65 -19.93 -17.71
CA ILE A 590 0.29 -19.64 -17.24
C ILE A 590 -0.24 -20.94 -16.62
N THR A 591 -0.61 -20.92 -15.34
CA THR A 591 -1.18 -22.08 -14.65
C THR A 591 -2.61 -21.76 -14.20
N ILE A 592 -3.56 -22.58 -14.65
CA ILE A 592 -4.93 -22.60 -14.14
C ILE A 592 -5.02 -23.73 -13.11
N MET A 593 -5.19 -23.36 -11.84
CA MET A 593 -5.40 -24.32 -10.77
C MET A 593 -6.87 -24.72 -10.68
N LYS A 594 -7.67 -24.00 -9.90
CA LYS A 594 -9.12 -24.20 -9.83
C LYS A 594 -9.78 -23.00 -10.47
N GLY A 595 -10.78 -23.22 -11.34
CA GLY A 595 -11.40 -22.12 -12.07
C GLY A 595 -11.45 -22.33 -13.57
N SER A 596 -11.56 -21.25 -14.34
CA SER A 596 -11.61 -21.37 -15.81
C SER A 596 -10.89 -20.29 -16.61
N LEU A 597 -10.27 -20.68 -17.72
CA LEU A 597 -9.88 -19.77 -18.80
C LEU A 597 -11.01 -19.69 -19.83
N VAL A 598 -11.49 -18.50 -20.13
CA VAL A 598 -12.53 -18.21 -21.11
C VAL A 598 -11.98 -17.23 -22.14
N LEU A 599 -11.89 -17.67 -23.39
CA LEU A 599 -11.54 -16.81 -24.53
C LEU A 599 -12.81 -16.49 -25.29
N GLU A 600 -13.23 -15.22 -25.35
CA GLU A 600 -14.41 -14.82 -26.13
C GLU A 600 -14.08 -14.69 -27.64
N SER A 601 -15.11 -14.53 -28.46
CA SER A 601 -14.98 -14.46 -29.92
C SER A 601 -14.13 -13.28 -30.38
N GLY A 602 -13.05 -13.56 -31.12
CA GLY A 602 -12.14 -12.52 -31.62
C GLY A 602 -11.14 -12.00 -30.59
N SER A 603 -11.13 -12.55 -29.37
CA SER A 603 -9.96 -12.45 -28.48
C SER A 603 -8.82 -13.33 -29.02
N SER A 604 -7.57 -13.00 -28.66
CA SER A 604 -6.42 -13.85 -29.00
C SER A 604 -5.48 -14.04 -27.81
N LEU A 605 -5.03 -15.29 -27.62
CA LEU A 605 -3.98 -15.65 -26.68
C LEU A 605 -2.77 -16.17 -27.46
N SER A 606 -1.66 -15.43 -27.42
CA SER A 606 -0.42 -15.78 -28.10
C SER A 606 0.64 -16.27 -27.11
N LEU A 607 1.02 -17.54 -27.23
CA LEU A 607 1.99 -18.22 -26.37
C LEU A 607 3.33 -18.39 -27.10
N LEU A 608 4.28 -17.50 -26.83
CA LEU A 608 5.62 -17.50 -27.42
C LEU A 608 6.60 -18.15 -26.44
N ASN A 609 7.10 -19.35 -26.74
CA ASN A 609 7.90 -20.15 -25.80
C ASN A 609 7.31 -20.18 -24.38
N THR A 610 5.98 -20.29 -24.31
CA THR A 610 5.19 -20.22 -23.07
C THR A 610 4.38 -21.48 -22.91
N GLN A 611 4.29 -21.99 -21.68
CA GLN A 611 3.42 -23.10 -21.32
C GLN A 611 2.10 -22.58 -20.72
N LEU A 612 0.96 -22.99 -21.27
CA LEU A 612 -0.33 -22.92 -20.60
C LEU A 612 -0.64 -24.28 -19.98
N PHE A 613 -0.75 -24.35 -18.65
CA PHE A 613 -1.03 -25.56 -17.90
C PHE A 613 -2.38 -25.47 -17.18
N ASN A 614 -3.37 -26.25 -17.65
CA ASN A 614 -4.63 -26.46 -16.95
C ASN A 614 -4.52 -27.69 -16.05
N SER A 615 -4.37 -27.46 -14.74
CA SER A 615 -4.10 -28.54 -13.78
C SER A 615 -5.35 -29.15 -13.17
N LEU A 616 -6.30 -28.31 -12.72
CA LEU A 616 -7.55 -28.74 -12.06
C LEU A 616 -8.77 -27.88 -12.50
N GLY A 617 -8.63 -27.08 -13.55
CA GLY A 617 -9.63 -26.11 -14.00
C GLY A 617 -10.32 -26.50 -15.30
N LYS A 618 -11.01 -25.52 -15.90
CA LYS A 618 -11.69 -25.62 -17.19
C LYS A 618 -11.13 -24.61 -18.18
N VAL A 619 -10.82 -25.00 -19.40
CA VAL A 619 -10.52 -24.05 -20.49
C VAL A 619 -11.68 -24.06 -21.48
N ALA A 620 -12.16 -22.91 -21.93
CA ALA A 620 -13.21 -22.76 -22.93
C ALA A 620 -12.81 -21.70 -23.96
N THR A 621 -12.76 -22.05 -25.25
CA THR A 621 -12.14 -21.19 -26.26
C THR A 621 -13.07 -20.86 -27.42
N LEU A 622 -13.63 -19.65 -27.45
CA LEU A 622 -14.27 -19.07 -28.65
C LEU A 622 -13.29 -18.23 -29.50
N GLY A 623 -12.20 -17.76 -28.89
CA GLY A 623 -11.06 -17.10 -29.56
C GLY A 623 -9.92 -18.07 -29.86
N ASP A 624 -9.12 -17.80 -30.89
CA ASP A 624 -8.01 -18.68 -31.31
C ASP A 624 -6.86 -18.65 -30.28
N ILE A 625 -6.24 -19.81 -30.07
CA ILE A 625 -4.97 -19.93 -29.32
C ILE A 625 -3.84 -20.06 -30.33
N ILE A 626 -2.86 -19.16 -30.22
CA ILE A 626 -1.70 -19.11 -31.10
C ILE A 626 -0.48 -19.57 -30.30
N VAL A 627 0.17 -20.64 -30.73
CA VAL A 627 1.36 -21.20 -30.04
C VAL A 627 2.57 -21.09 -30.96
N ASN A 628 3.70 -20.59 -30.46
CA ASN A 628 4.94 -20.48 -31.24
C ASN A 628 6.00 -21.47 -30.73
N GLU A 629 7.17 -21.46 -31.36
CA GLU A 629 8.33 -22.29 -31.02
C GLU A 629 8.59 -22.31 -29.50
N GLY A 630 8.75 -23.53 -28.96
CA GLY A 630 8.94 -23.79 -27.53
C GLY A 630 7.67 -23.69 -26.66
N GLY A 631 6.55 -23.21 -27.21
CA GLY A 631 5.28 -23.10 -26.49
C GLY A 631 4.55 -24.44 -26.36
N SER A 632 3.72 -24.59 -25.32
CA SER A 632 2.90 -25.80 -25.16
C SER A 632 1.57 -25.54 -24.47
N LEU A 633 0.59 -26.36 -24.82
CA LEU A 633 -0.68 -26.49 -24.09
C LEU A 633 -0.66 -27.81 -23.33
N ARG A 634 -0.88 -27.79 -22.03
CA ARG A 634 -1.03 -29.00 -21.21
C ARG A 634 -2.36 -28.98 -20.47
N ASN A 635 -3.14 -30.03 -20.64
CA ASN A 635 -4.42 -30.20 -19.98
C ASN A 635 -4.46 -31.47 -19.13
N ASP A 636 -4.53 -31.34 -17.81
CA ASP A 636 -4.75 -32.44 -16.86
C ASP A 636 -6.20 -32.45 -16.31
N ALA A 637 -7.04 -31.50 -16.74
CA ALA A 637 -8.42 -31.30 -16.28
C ALA A 637 -9.42 -31.22 -17.46
N HIS A 638 -10.29 -30.20 -17.55
CA HIS A 638 -11.29 -30.09 -18.63
C HIS A 638 -10.94 -29.00 -19.64
N PHE A 639 -11.02 -29.31 -20.93
CA PHE A 639 -10.78 -28.36 -22.02
C PHE A 639 -11.92 -28.46 -23.04
N VAL A 640 -12.58 -27.35 -23.36
CA VAL A 640 -13.63 -27.24 -24.36
C VAL A 640 -13.11 -26.34 -25.48
N LEU A 641 -12.80 -26.95 -26.61
CA LEU A 641 -12.21 -26.31 -27.77
C LEU A 641 -13.31 -25.97 -28.79
N GLN A 642 -13.65 -24.68 -28.90
CA GLN A 642 -14.64 -24.16 -29.87
C GLN A 642 -14.00 -23.34 -31.01
N SER A 643 -12.69 -23.15 -30.95
CA SER A 643 -11.88 -22.31 -31.84
C SER A 643 -10.59 -23.02 -32.27
N ASN A 644 -9.75 -22.38 -33.07
CA ASN A 644 -8.53 -23.02 -33.58
C ASN A 644 -7.38 -22.97 -32.58
N VAL A 645 -6.47 -23.95 -32.72
CA VAL A 645 -5.14 -23.95 -32.12
C VAL A 645 -4.11 -23.91 -33.24
N LEU A 646 -3.44 -22.77 -33.39
CA LEU A 646 -2.63 -22.44 -34.56
C LEU A 646 -1.15 -22.26 -34.19
N PRO A 647 -0.19 -22.80 -34.96
CA PRO A 647 1.21 -22.44 -34.84
C PRO A 647 1.49 -21.08 -35.50
N VAL A 648 2.38 -20.27 -34.95
CA VAL A 648 2.91 -19.06 -35.65
C VAL A 648 3.92 -19.48 -36.72
N ASN A 649 4.88 -20.31 -36.31
CA ASN A 649 5.93 -20.86 -37.15
C ASN A 649 5.90 -22.38 -36.95
N ASN A 650 5.78 -23.17 -38.02
CA ASN A 650 5.76 -24.64 -37.97
C ASN A 650 7.16 -25.20 -37.64
N THR A 651 7.65 -24.96 -36.43
CA THR A 651 9.01 -25.35 -36.01
C THR A 651 9.08 -26.79 -35.52
N GLY A 652 7.96 -27.37 -35.09
CA GLY A 652 7.84 -28.75 -34.63
C GLY A 652 8.16 -28.99 -33.16
N SER A 653 8.48 -27.93 -32.39
CA SER A 653 8.71 -28.01 -30.93
C SER A 653 7.44 -27.71 -30.12
N GLU A 654 6.48 -27.04 -30.74
CA GLU A 654 5.17 -26.75 -30.18
C GLU A 654 4.35 -28.04 -29.98
N SER A 655 3.55 -28.13 -28.90
CA SER A 655 2.72 -29.33 -28.62
C SER A 655 1.44 -29.03 -27.85
N PHE A 656 0.45 -29.90 -28.03
CA PHE A 656 -0.76 -29.97 -27.21
C PHE A 656 -0.82 -31.33 -26.52
N ILE A 657 -0.59 -31.35 -25.21
CA ILE A 657 -0.55 -32.54 -24.37
C ILE A 657 -1.81 -32.61 -23.52
N ASN A 658 -2.48 -33.76 -23.54
CA ASN A 658 -3.67 -34.02 -22.74
C ASN A 658 -3.50 -35.23 -21.84
N ALA A 659 -3.88 -35.11 -20.58
CA ALA A 659 -4.12 -36.20 -19.64
C ALA A 659 -5.53 -36.13 -19.02
N GLY A 660 -6.27 -35.04 -19.27
CA GLY A 660 -7.65 -34.83 -18.81
C GLY A 660 -8.69 -35.12 -19.89
N THR A 661 -9.80 -34.37 -19.87
CA THR A 661 -10.87 -34.44 -20.89
C THR A 661 -10.79 -33.24 -21.82
N ILE A 662 -10.82 -33.50 -23.13
CA ILE A 662 -10.95 -32.50 -24.19
C ILE A 662 -12.25 -32.74 -24.94
N GLU A 663 -13.08 -31.71 -25.07
CA GLU A 663 -14.26 -31.69 -25.93
C GLU A 663 -14.00 -30.74 -27.10
N ILE A 664 -14.19 -31.22 -28.32
CA ILE A 664 -14.05 -30.46 -29.55
C ILE A 664 -15.43 -30.37 -30.21
N ASP A 665 -16.11 -29.25 -29.95
CA ASP A 665 -17.53 -29.03 -30.24
C ASP A 665 -17.78 -27.81 -31.15
N GLY A 666 -16.73 -27.15 -31.66
CA GLY A 666 -16.79 -25.81 -32.26
C GLY A 666 -17.59 -25.57 -33.55
N GLY A 667 -17.46 -24.33 -34.03
CA GLY A 667 -18.41 -23.64 -34.93
C GLY A 667 -18.55 -24.15 -36.37
N GLU A 668 -19.43 -23.51 -37.15
CA GLU A 668 -19.90 -23.95 -38.49
C GLU A 668 -18.80 -24.26 -39.53
N LYS A 669 -17.57 -23.77 -39.33
CA LYS A 669 -16.44 -23.93 -40.26
C LYS A 669 -15.44 -25.02 -39.87
N GLY A 670 -15.73 -25.78 -38.81
CA GLY A 670 -14.82 -26.77 -38.25
C GLY A 670 -13.64 -26.15 -37.49
N ILE A 671 -12.91 -26.98 -36.75
CA ILE A 671 -11.75 -26.56 -35.94
C ILE A 671 -10.45 -27.06 -36.56
N LYS A 672 -9.39 -26.27 -36.44
CA LYS A 672 -8.03 -26.70 -36.77
C LYS A 672 -7.16 -26.79 -35.51
N VAL A 673 -6.62 -27.97 -35.23
CA VAL A 673 -5.56 -28.23 -34.25
C VAL A 673 -4.28 -28.51 -35.01
N LEU A 674 -3.50 -27.47 -35.27
CA LEU A 674 -2.31 -27.54 -36.13
C LEU A 674 -1.00 -27.77 -35.35
N LEU A 675 -1.12 -28.16 -34.07
CA LEU A 675 -0.02 -28.61 -33.24
C LEU A 675 0.00 -30.15 -33.18
N PRO A 676 1.18 -30.77 -32.94
CA PRO A 676 1.24 -32.16 -32.50
C PRO A 676 0.35 -32.39 -31.27
N PHE A 677 -0.68 -33.21 -31.42
CA PHE A 677 -1.66 -33.49 -30.36
C PHE A 677 -1.35 -34.86 -29.76
N ILE A 678 -0.93 -34.86 -28.49
CA ILE A 678 -0.55 -36.04 -27.72
C ILE A 678 -1.55 -36.22 -26.58
N ASN A 679 -2.29 -37.32 -26.59
CA ASN A 679 -3.21 -37.70 -25.52
C ASN A 679 -2.63 -38.87 -24.69
N ASN A 680 -2.22 -38.60 -23.46
CA ASN A 680 -1.58 -39.52 -22.53
C ASN A 680 -2.57 -39.91 -21.42
N GLY A 681 -3.44 -40.87 -21.69
CA GLY A 681 -4.41 -41.39 -20.71
C GLY A 681 -5.70 -40.59 -20.56
N GLY A 682 -5.85 -39.47 -21.27
CA GLY A 682 -7.05 -38.62 -21.22
C GLY A 682 -8.18 -39.07 -22.16
N ASN A 683 -9.31 -38.36 -22.10
CA ASN A 683 -10.47 -38.56 -22.96
C ASN A 683 -10.59 -37.40 -23.97
N VAL A 684 -10.69 -37.70 -25.26
CA VAL A 684 -10.89 -36.71 -26.32
C VAL A 684 -12.23 -37.02 -26.99
N ILE A 685 -13.15 -36.06 -26.96
CA ILE A 685 -14.48 -36.15 -27.55
C ILE A 685 -14.54 -35.17 -28.72
N ILE A 686 -14.84 -35.66 -29.92
CA ILE A 686 -14.96 -34.83 -31.12
C ILE A 686 -16.37 -34.99 -31.65
N SER A 687 -17.13 -33.88 -31.68
CA SER A 687 -18.53 -33.86 -32.13
C SER A 687 -18.73 -33.08 -33.44
N LYS A 688 -17.66 -32.45 -33.97
CA LYS A 688 -17.69 -31.61 -35.18
C LYS A 688 -16.50 -31.87 -36.09
N GLU A 689 -16.55 -31.28 -37.29
CA GLU A 689 -15.45 -31.36 -38.24
C GLU A 689 -14.17 -30.76 -37.64
N THR A 690 -13.09 -31.54 -37.60
CA THR A 690 -11.83 -31.16 -36.96
C THR A 690 -10.65 -31.59 -37.82
N SER A 691 -9.74 -30.68 -38.12
CA SER A 691 -8.45 -30.96 -38.76
C SER A 691 -7.34 -31.01 -37.72
N ILE A 692 -6.69 -32.15 -37.57
CA ILE A 692 -5.58 -32.37 -36.63
C ILE A 692 -4.30 -32.63 -37.43
N LYS A 693 -3.21 -31.92 -37.11
CA LYS A 693 -1.91 -32.11 -37.79
C LYS A 693 -1.38 -33.53 -37.55
N THR A 694 -1.13 -33.87 -36.29
CA THR A 694 -0.74 -35.23 -35.85
C THR A 694 -1.52 -35.58 -34.59
N TYR A 695 -1.96 -36.83 -34.47
CA TYR A 695 -2.69 -37.31 -33.28
C TYR A 695 -2.07 -38.62 -32.80
N ASN A 696 -1.50 -38.59 -31.61
CA ASN A 696 -0.95 -39.74 -30.93
C ASN A 696 -1.65 -39.91 -29.59
N GLN A 697 -2.14 -41.11 -29.33
CA GLN A 697 -2.77 -41.44 -28.07
C GLN A 697 -2.09 -42.65 -27.44
N ASP A 698 -1.74 -42.54 -26.16
CA ASP A 698 -1.24 -43.63 -25.32
C ASP A 698 -2.10 -43.72 -24.04
N GLY A 699 -2.97 -44.72 -23.96
CA GLY A 699 -4.03 -44.80 -22.95
C GLY A 699 -5.24 -43.89 -23.22
N GLY A 700 -6.30 -44.04 -22.43
CA GLY A 700 -7.49 -43.18 -22.51
C GLY A 700 -8.45 -43.50 -23.67
N SER A 701 -9.25 -42.52 -24.10
CA SER A 701 -10.26 -42.72 -25.15
C SER A 701 -10.36 -41.56 -26.15
N LEU A 702 -10.63 -41.90 -27.42
CA LEU A 702 -11.08 -41.00 -28.48
C LEU A 702 -12.54 -41.34 -28.79
N VAL A 703 -13.45 -40.41 -28.61
CA VAL A 703 -14.89 -40.56 -28.87
C VAL A 703 -15.28 -39.70 -30.06
N LEU A 704 -15.84 -40.31 -31.10
CA LEU A 704 -16.41 -39.60 -32.22
C LEU A 704 -17.93 -39.55 -32.07
N ASP A 705 -18.51 -38.37 -32.07
CA ASP A 705 -19.95 -38.14 -31.97
C ASP A 705 -20.48 -37.54 -33.27
N GLY A 706 -20.48 -38.35 -34.32
CA GLY A 706 -20.85 -37.93 -35.68
C GLY A 706 -19.80 -37.04 -36.36
N ALA A 707 -18.58 -36.96 -35.81
CA ALA A 707 -17.54 -36.06 -36.29
C ALA A 707 -16.84 -36.53 -37.58
N LEU A 708 -16.28 -35.56 -38.29
CA LEU A 708 -15.35 -35.74 -39.41
C LEU A 708 -13.96 -35.25 -39.00
N VAL A 709 -13.01 -36.18 -38.83
CA VAL A 709 -11.64 -35.88 -38.41
C VAL A 709 -10.70 -35.96 -39.60
N HIS A 710 -10.06 -34.85 -39.97
CA HIS A 710 -9.04 -34.79 -41.00
C HIS A 710 -7.65 -34.85 -40.37
N SER A 711 -6.75 -35.64 -40.95
CA SER A 711 -5.33 -35.54 -40.65
C SER A 711 -4.51 -35.86 -41.88
N ASN A 712 -3.38 -35.19 -42.05
CA ASN A 712 -2.42 -35.51 -43.11
C ASN A 712 -1.47 -36.65 -42.70
N GLU A 713 -1.49 -37.02 -41.41
CA GLU A 713 -0.68 -38.09 -40.84
C GLU A 713 -1.56 -39.19 -40.26
N THR A 714 -0.99 -40.37 -40.07
CA THR A 714 -1.68 -41.49 -39.43
C THR A 714 -2.07 -41.13 -38.00
N ILE A 715 -3.34 -41.32 -37.66
CA ILE A 715 -3.82 -41.25 -36.27
C ILE A 715 -3.35 -42.52 -35.55
N ASN A 716 -2.55 -42.38 -34.48
CA ASN A 716 -2.00 -43.50 -33.74
C ASN A 716 -2.68 -43.65 -32.38
N LEU A 717 -3.24 -44.84 -32.12
CA LEU A 717 -3.89 -45.20 -30.86
C LEU A 717 -3.18 -46.39 -30.23
N SER A 718 -2.42 -46.16 -29.17
CA SER A 718 -1.69 -47.18 -28.42
C SER A 718 -2.34 -47.39 -27.06
N ASN A 719 -2.62 -48.64 -26.68
CA ASN A 719 -3.29 -48.99 -25.42
C ASN A 719 -4.60 -48.19 -25.18
N SER A 720 -5.29 -47.83 -26.26
CA SER A 720 -6.27 -46.74 -26.30
C SER A 720 -7.60 -47.21 -26.87
N SER A 721 -8.69 -46.55 -26.48
CA SER A 721 -10.00 -46.87 -27.02
C SER A 721 -10.49 -45.84 -28.04
N LEU A 722 -11.08 -46.30 -29.14
CA LEU A 722 -11.82 -45.51 -30.12
C LEU A 722 -13.30 -45.88 -30.04
N TYR A 723 -14.14 -44.94 -29.65
CA TYR A 723 -15.58 -45.12 -29.47
C TYR A 723 -16.39 -44.21 -30.39
N GLY A 724 -17.67 -44.56 -30.54
CA GLY A 724 -18.66 -43.73 -31.21
C GLY A 724 -18.74 -43.91 -32.73
N ILE A 725 -19.30 -42.91 -33.41
CA ILE A 725 -19.63 -42.92 -34.84
C ILE A 725 -18.99 -41.71 -35.50
N GLY A 726 -18.50 -41.84 -36.73
CA GLY A 726 -17.84 -40.73 -37.40
C GLY A 726 -16.97 -41.17 -38.57
N THR A 727 -16.25 -40.22 -39.15
CA THR A 727 -15.35 -40.45 -40.26
C THR A 727 -13.95 -39.92 -39.93
N ILE A 728 -12.95 -40.79 -39.99
CA ILE A 728 -11.54 -40.43 -39.95
C ILE A 728 -11.06 -40.37 -41.39
N ASN A 729 -10.84 -39.17 -41.89
CA ASN A 729 -10.26 -38.92 -43.20
C ASN A 729 -8.72 -38.91 -43.12
N SER A 730 -8.15 -40.01 -42.62
CA SER A 730 -6.73 -40.32 -42.58
C SER A 730 -6.53 -41.84 -42.46
N SER A 731 -5.27 -42.29 -42.44
CA SER A 731 -4.93 -43.63 -41.97
C SER A 731 -5.05 -43.70 -40.44
N LEU A 732 -5.40 -44.87 -39.91
CA LEU A 732 -5.57 -45.15 -38.48
C LEU A 732 -4.72 -46.37 -38.09
N SER A 733 -3.92 -46.24 -37.03
CA SER A 733 -3.12 -47.31 -36.45
C SER A 733 -3.55 -47.56 -35.01
N VAL A 734 -3.85 -48.81 -34.65
CA VAL A 734 -4.31 -49.22 -33.32
C VAL A 734 -3.40 -50.33 -32.79
N SER A 735 -2.75 -50.12 -31.65
CA SER A 735 -1.93 -51.13 -30.99
C SER A 735 -2.44 -51.40 -29.58
N SER A 736 -2.81 -52.65 -29.28
CA SER A 736 -3.31 -53.08 -27.95
C SER A 736 -4.50 -52.26 -27.41
N GLY A 737 -5.32 -51.69 -28.31
CA GLY A 737 -6.45 -50.81 -28.00
C GLY A 737 -7.81 -51.37 -28.38
N ILE A 738 -8.91 -50.68 -28.05
CA ILE A 738 -10.28 -51.08 -28.38
C ILE A 738 -10.81 -50.21 -29.53
N VAL A 739 -11.47 -50.80 -30.52
CA VAL A 739 -12.21 -50.09 -31.57
C VAL A 739 -13.68 -50.51 -31.54
N GLY A 740 -14.58 -49.55 -31.35
CA GLY A 740 -16.01 -49.78 -31.24
C GLY A 740 -16.50 -49.76 -29.79
N ASP A 741 -17.81 -49.60 -29.63
CA ASP A 741 -18.46 -49.39 -28.33
C ASP A 741 -19.50 -50.48 -28.05
N LYS A 742 -19.68 -50.79 -26.76
CA LYS A 742 -20.74 -51.65 -26.25
C LYS A 742 -22.10 -50.97 -26.21
N LYS A 743 -22.16 -49.64 -26.13
CA LYS A 743 -23.41 -48.88 -25.98
C LYS A 743 -23.88 -48.25 -27.29
N THR A 744 -22.93 -47.78 -28.10
CA THR A 744 -23.24 -47.04 -29.34
C THR A 744 -23.21 -47.97 -30.55
N VAL A 745 -24.29 -47.93 -31.33
CA VAL A 745 -24.42 -48.65 -32.60
C VAL A 745 -24.39 -47.65 -33.74
N GLY A 746 -23.48 -47.84 -34.71
CA GLY A 746 -23.44 -47.03 -35.91
C GLY A 746 -22.15 -47.19 -36.72
N ILE A 747 -21.86 -46.22 -37.59
CA ILE A 747 -20.85 -46.36 -38.64
C ILE A 747 -19.58 -45.58 -38.28
N LEU A 748 -18.44 -46.27 -38.33
CA LEU A 748 -17.11 -45.67 -38.31
C LEU A 748 -16.48 -45.81 -39.68
N ASN A 749 -16.17 -44.70 -40.34
CA ASN A 749 -15.44 -44.70 -41.61
C ASN A 749 -13.98 -44.29 -41.37
N VAL A 750 -13.04 -44.98 -42.01
CA VAL A 750 -11.60 -44.65 -42.04
C VAL A 750 -11.21 -44.60 -43.51
N ASN A 751 -11.03 -43.42 -44.09
CA ASN A 751 -10.79 -43.30 -45.54
C ASN A 751 -9.38 -43.75 -45.96
N GLY A 752 -8.42 -43.79 -45.04
CA GLY A 752 -7.04 -44.22 -45.28
C GLY A 752 -6.83 -45.71 -45.05
N GLU A 753 -5.57 -46.06 -44.77
CA GLU A 753 -5.20 -47.41 -44.35
C GLU A 753 -5.56 -47.63 -42.88
N PHE A 754 -5.85 -48.87 -42.53
CA PHE A 754 -6.14 -49.24 -41.14
C PHE A 754 -5.16 -50.33 -40.70
N ASN A 755 -4.37 -50.06 -39.66
CA ASN A 755 -3.41 -51.01 -39.11
C ASN A 755 -3.80 -51.36 -37.67
N SER A 756 -3.94 -52.64 -37.35
CA SER A 756 -4.24 -53.10 -36.00
C SER A 756 -3.28 -54.21 -35.57
N ASN A 757 -2.69 -54.06 -34.39
CA ASN A 757 -1.79 -55.04 -33.78
C ASN A 757 -2.23 -55.33 -32.35
N ASN A 758 -2.67 -56.57 -32.08
CA ASN A 758 -3.21 -57.01 -30.79
C ASN A 758 -4.39 -56.16 -30.27
N GLY A 759 -5.17 -55.52 -31.15
CA GLY A 759 -6.33 -54.72 -30.74
C GLY A 759 -7.58 -55.56 -30.46
N GLU A 760 -8.59 -54.98 -29.83
CA GLU A 760 -9.93 -55.53 -29.67
C GLU A 760 -10.94 -54.75 -30.49
N PHE A 761 -11.85 -55.43 -31.16
CA PHE A 761 -12.91 -54.84 -31.98
C PHE A 761 -14.25 -55.22 -31.38
N ILE A 762 -15.08 -54.23 -31.06
CA ILE A 762 -16.42 -54.47 -30.53
C ILE A 762 -17.44 -54.12 -31.62
N PHE A 763 -18.18 -55.13 -32.04
CA PHE A 763 -19.29 -54.99 -32.95
C PHE A 763 -20.59 -55.30 -32.21
N THR A 764 -21.53 -54.36 -32.26
CA THR A 764 -22.83 -54.49 -31.60
C THR A 764 -23.92 -54.59 -32.66
N LEU A 765 -24.78 -55.60 -32.55
CA LEU A 765 -25.89 -55.88 -33.47
C LEU A 765 -27.22 -55.83 -32.73
N ASP A 766 -27.94 -54.72 -32.89
CA ASP A 766 -29.22 -54.48 -32.25
C ASP A 766 -30.42 -54.94 -33.09
N SER A 767 -30.33 -54.81 -34.41
CA SER A 767 -31.33 -55.29 -35.36
C SER A 767 -30.73 -55.38 -36.78
N VAL A 768 -31.52 -55.82 -37.77
CA VAL A 768 -31.10 -55.86 -39.19
C VAL A 768 -30.61 -54.48 -39.70
N THR A 769 -31.22 -53.40 -39.23
CA THR A 769 -30.91 -52.03 -39.67
C THR A 769 -30.09 -51.24 -38.66
N ASN A 770 -29.83 -51.80 -37.47
CA ASN A 770 -29.07 -51.15 -36.42
C ASN A 770 -27.91 -52.06 -36.00
N SER A 771 -26.77 -51.89 -36.65
CA SER A 771 -25.53 -52.60 -36.33
C SER A 771 -24.33 -51.66 -36.42
N THR A 772 -23.28 -51.94 -35.65
CA THR A 772 -21.99 -51.28 -35.85
C THR A 772 -21.51 -51.58 -37.27
N LEU A 773 -20.79 -50.68 -37.94
CA LEU A 773 -20.12 -50.99 -39.19
C LEU A 773 -18.83 -50.21 -39.24
N ILE A 774 -17.73 -50.88 -39.53
CA ILE A 774 -16.44 -50.21 -39.74
C ILE A 774 -16.12 -50.28 -41.23
N ASN A 775 -15.95 -49.13 -41.87
CA ASN A 775 -15.59 -49.03 -43.28
C ASN A 775 -14.16 -48.51 -43.39
N ILE A 776 -13.29 -49.26 -44.06
CA ILE A 776 -11.91 -48.88 -44.34
C ILE A 776 -11.81 -48.61 -45.85
N GLY A 777 -11.41 -47.39 -46.21
CA GLY A 777 -11.36 -46.90 -47.58
C GLY A 777 -10.20 -47.46 -48.39
N LYS A 778 -9.15 -47.97 -47.72
CA LYS A 778 -7.99 -48.62 -48.35
C LYS A 778 -7.73 -50.02 -47.76
N ASN A 779 -6.46 -50.38 -47.59
CA ASN A 779 -6.02 -51.65 -47.05
C ASN A 779 -6.21 -51.71 -45.52
N ALA A 780 -6.65 -52.86 -45.03
CA ALA A 780 -6.72 -53.20 -43.62
C ALA A 780 -5.63 -54.23 -43.29
N THR A 781 -4.73 -53.91 -42.36
CA THR A 781 -3.74 -54.84 -41.81
C THR A 781 -4.15 -55.21 -40.40
N ILE A 782 -4.57 -56.45 -40.17
CA ILE A 782 -5.00 -56.91 -38.84
C ILE A 782 -4.06 -58.02 -38.40
N ASN A 783 -3.39 -57.84 -37.27
CA ASN A 783 -2.44 -58.80 -36.70
C ASN A 783 -2.87 -59.20 -35.29
N ASN A 784 -3.19 -60.48 -35.11
CA ASN A 784 -3.46 -61.11 -33.82
C ASN A 784 -4.47 -60.34 -32.94
N SER A 785 -5.47 -59.73 -33.56
CA SER A 785 -6.49 -58.92 -32.87
C SER A 785 -7.70 -59.77 -32.49
N THR A 786 -8.48 -59.34 -31.51
CA THR A 786 -9.70 -60.02 -31.05
C THR A 786 -10.94 -59.31 -31.59
N LEU A 787 -11.87 -60.05 -32.15
CA LEU A 787 -13.18 -59.52 -32.56
C LEU A 787 -14.27 -60.01 -31.61
N ILE A 788 -15.00 -59.09 -30.99
CA ILE A 788 -16.09 -59.34 -30.06
C ILE A 788 -17.40 -58.92 -30.73
N ILE A 789 -18.26 -59.88 -31.01
CA ILE A 789 -19.56 -59.69 -31.64
C ILE A 789 -20.64 -59.86 -30.58
N ARG A 790 -21.34 -58.77 -30.27
CA ARG A 790 -22.40 -58.68 -29.26
C ARG A 790 -23.73 -58.53 -29.96
N ILE A 791 -24.65 -59.45 -29.71
CA ILE A 791 -25.93 -59.49 -30.42
C ILE A 791 -27.07 -59.28 -29.42
N ASN A 792 -27.96 -58.34 -29.71
CA ASN A 792 -29.11 -58.06 -28.87
C ASN A 792 -29.98 -59.33 -28.74
N LYS A 793 -30.23 -59.74 -27.50
CA LYS A 793 -30.99 -60.94 -27.18
C LYS A 793 -32.40 -60.88 -27.79
N ASN A 794 -33.07 -59.74 -27.71
CA ASN A 794 -34.40 -59.57 -28.28
C ASN A 794 -34.40 -59.71 -29.81
N PHE A 795 -33.32 -59.28 -30.47
CA PHE A 795 -33.14 -59.46 -31.91
C PHE A 795 -32.92 -60.94 -32.27
N ILE A 796 -32.01 -61.61 -31.54
CA ILE A 796 -31.78 -63.06 -31.67
C ILE A 796 -33.07 -63.86 -31.46
N ASP A 797 -33.86 -63.51 -30.44
CA ASP A 797 -35.13 -64.17 -30.11
C ASP A 797 -36.22 -63.85 -31.15
N SER A 798 -36.23 -62.63 -31.74
CA SER A 798 -37.16 -62.26 -32.82
C SER A 798 -36.90 -63.00 -34.14
N LEU A 799 -35.64 -63.39 -34.40
CA LEU A 799 -35.28 -64.30 -35.49
C LEU A 799 -35.93 -65.68 -35.30
N LEU A 800 -36.33 -66.08 -34.08
CA LEU A 800 -37.12 -67.29 -33.79
C LEU A 800 -38.62 -67.07 -33.96
N ASN A 801 -39.13 -65.92 -33.52
CA ASN A 801 -40.56 -65.65 -33.41
C ASN A 801 -41.20 -65.11 -34.69
N SER A 802 -40.43 -64.95 -35.78
CA SER A 802 -40.95 -64.67 -37.14
C SER A 802 -41.69 -65.89 -37.70
N SER A 803 -42.72 -66.32 -36.98
CA SER A 803 -43.59 -67.46 -37.24
C SER A 803 -45.01 -66.97 -37.50
N SER A 804 -45.20 -66.26 -38.61
CA SER A 804 -46.52 -66.19 -39.23
C SER A 804 -46.38 -66.45 -40.72
N SER A 805 -46.54 -67.73 -41.05
CA SER A 805 -46.77 -68.31 -42.38
C SER A 805 -45.70 -68.08 -43.46
N LEU A 806 -44.68 -68.95 -43.51
CA LEU A 806 -44.24 -69.73 -44.69
C LEU A 806 -43.06 -70.66 -44.29
N PRO A 807 -42.74 -71.71 -45.08
CA PRO A 807 -42.14 -72.96 -44.58
C PRO A 807 -40.61 -72.93 -44.42
N SER A 808 -40.15 -73.58 -43.36
CA SER A 808 -38.88 -74.34 -43.24
C SER A 808 -37.75 -74.01 -44.22
N ASN A 809 -37.18 -72.81 -44.12
CA ASN A 809 -35.83 -72.52 -44.55
C ASN A 809 -35.13 -71.82 -43.40
N SER A 810 -33.98 -72.36 -43.00
CA SER A 810 -33.09 -71.79 -41.98
C SER A 810 -33.01 -70.28 -42.15
N SER A 811 -33.46 -69.51 -41.17
CA SER A 811 -33.29 -68.05 -41.15
C SER A 811 -31.80 -67.77 -41.02
N VAL A 812 -31.13 -67.63 -42.16
CA VAL A 812 -29.73 -67.25 -42.25
C VAL A 812 -29.68 -65.73 -42.25
N PHE A 813 -29.15 -65.14 -41.18
CA PHE A 813 -28.84 -63.72 -41.14
C PHE A 813 -27.40 -63.51 -41.58
N ASN A 814 -27.19 -62.65 -42.57
CA ASN A 814 -25.88 -62.28 -43.08
C ASN A 814 -25.73 -60.76 -43.04
N GLN A 815 -24.69 -60.27 -42.37
CA GLN A 815 -24.41 -58.85 -42.24
C GLN A 815 -22.92 -58.59 -42.41
N THR A 816 -22.56 -57.60 -43.22
CA THR A 816 -21.19 -57.11 -43.29
C THR A 816 -20.88 -56.25 -42.07
N ILE A 817 -19.76 -56.51 -41.42
CA ILE A 817 -19.36 -55.86 -40.17
C ILE A 817 -18.08 -55.02 -40.33
N LEU A 818 -17.25 -55.36 -41.32
CA LEU A 818 -16.06 -54.60 -41.71
C LEU A 818 -15.96 -54.56 -43.25
N ASN A 819 -15.77 -53.39 -43.84
CA ASN A 819 -15.45 -53.22 -45.27
C ASN A 819 -14.00 -52.76 -45.45
N TYR A 820 -13.31 -53.22 -46.50
CA TYR A 820 -11.94 -52.83 -46.85
C TYR A 820 -11.64 -53.08 -48.35
N GLU A 821 -10.61 -52.43 -48.91
CA GLU A 821 -10.18 -52.75 -50.29
C GLU A 821 -9.44 -54.09 -50.38
N SER A 822 -8.54 -54.33 -49.42
CA SER A 822 -7.84 -55.61 -49.25
C SER A 822 -7.47 -55.82 -47.77
N LEU A 823 -7.40 -57.08 -47.35
CA LEU A 823 -6.96 -57.46 -46.01
C LEU A 823 -5.55 -58.08 -46.05
N SER A 824 -4.67 -57.65 -45.16
CA SER A 824 -3.35 -58.22 -44.93
C SER A 824 -3.09 -58.50 -43.44
N GLY A 825 -1.99 -59.18 -43.11
CA GLY A 825 -1.66 -59.57 -41.72
C GLY A 825 -2.12 -60.99 -41.35
N SER A 826 -2.03 -61.36 -40.07
CA SER A 826 -2.47 -62.66 -39.55
C SER A 826 -3.99 -62.78 -39.34
N GLY A 827 -4.74 -61.68 -39.49
CA GLY A 827 -6.18 -61.60 -39.25
C GLY A 827 -6.52 -61.52 -37.75
N PHE A 828 -7.79 -61.81 -37.44
CA PHE A 828 -8.24 -61.93 -36.05
C PHE A 828 -7.72 -63.24 -35.45
N GLY A 829 -6.96 -63.14 -34.37
CA GLY A 829 -6.46 -64.31 -33.62
C GLY A 829 -7.56 -64.99 -32.81
N GLU A 830 -8.58 -64.24 -32.40
CA GLU A 830 -9.73 -64.73 -31.64
C GLU A 830 -11.02 -64.01 -32.08
N ILE A 831 -12.13 -64.75 -32.18
CA ILE A 831 -13.47 -64.19 -32.45
C ILE A 831 -14.44 -64.71 -31.39
N LYS A 832 -15.04 -63.80 -30.61
CA LYS A 832 -15.99 -64.08 -29.53
C LYS A 832 -17.40 -63.69 -29.94
N PHE A 833 -18.35 -64.59 -29.72
CA PHE A 833 -19.78 -64.35 -29.95
C PHE A 833 -20.54 -64.38 -28.63
N GLY A 834 -21.33 -63.35 -28.37
CA GLY A 834 -22.16 -63.24 -27.18
C GLY A 834 -23.51 -62.60 -27.48
N THR A 835 -24.48 -62.86 -26.60
CA THR A 835 -25.74 -62.11 -26.55
C THR A 835 -25.68 -61.08 -25.44
N TYR A 836 -26.43 -59.98 -25.58
CA TYR A 836 -26.63 -59.04 -24.47
C TYR A 836 -28.07 -58.57 -24.39
N GLU A 837 -28.53 -58.24 -23.19
CA GLU A 837 -29.82 -57.59 -22.96
C GLU A 837 -29.63 -56.06 -22.95
N PRO A 838 -30.22 -55.29 -23.89
CA PRO A 838 -30.00 -53.84 -23.98
C PRO A 838 -30.40 -53.05 -22.73
N ALA A 839 -31.45 -53.50 -22.02
CA ALA A 839 -31.95 -52.79 -20.84
C ALA A 839 -31.03 -52.94 -19.62
N THR A 840 -30.35 -54.08 -19.46
CA THR A 840 -29.52 -54.38 -18.27
C THR A 840 -28.02 -54.39 -18.58
N GLY A 841 -27.64 -54.52 -19.85
CA GLY A 841 -26.25 -54.70 -20.30
C GLY A 841 -25.67 -56.09 -19.99
N GLU A 842 -26.47 -57.02 -19.47
CA GLU A 842 -26.01 -58.37 -19.10
C GLU A 842 -25.58 -59.15 -20.34
N GLU A 843 -24.32 -59.61 -20.36
CA GLU A 843 -23.75 -60.40 -21.46
C GLU A 843 -23.77 -61.90 -21.14
N LYS A 844 -24.21 -62.72 -22.09
CA LYS A 844 -24.19 -64.19 -22.02
C LYS A 844 -23.50 -64.75 -23.25
N SER A 845 -22.95 -65.96 -23.13
CA SER A 845 -22.50 -66.69 -24.31
C SER A 845 -23.67 -66.86 -25.29
N LEU A 846 -23.36 -66.91 -26.58
CA LEU A 846 -24.36 -67.21 -27.60
C LEU A 846 -25.02 -68.57 -27.28
N PRO A 847 -26.37 -68.68 -27.24
CA PRO A 847 -27.04 -69.93 -26.95
C PRO A 847 -26.61 -71.03 -27.95
N SER A 848 -26.44 -72.27 -27.46
CA SER A 848 -25.90 -73.39 -28.24
C SER A 848 -26.73 -73.78 -29.47
N CYS A 849 -27.98 -73.34 -29.56
CA CYS A 849 -28.87 -73.56 -30.69
C CYS A 849 -28.68 -72.56 -31.84
N TYR A 850 -27.78 -71.58 -31.70
CA TYR A 850 -27.30 -70.74 -32.79
C TYR A 850 -25.85 -71.09 -33.14
N SER A 851 -25.55 -71.15 -34.43
CA SER A 851 -24.17 -71.08 -34.90
C SER A 851 -23.91 -69.70 -35.49
N ALA A 852 -22.91 -69.02 -34.96
CA ALA A 852 -22.35 -67.82 -35.56
C ALA A 852 -21.00 -68.19 -36.21
N SER A 853 -20.80 -67.70 -37.42
CA SER A 853 -19.55 -67.87 -38.15
C SER A 853 -19.23 -66.57 -38.86
N SER A 854 -17.94 -66.29 -39.02
CA SER A 854 -17.47 -65.15 -39.81
C SER A 854 -16.94 -65.63 -41.16
N SER A 855 -17.15 -64.83 -42.20
CA SER A 855 -16.58 -65.09 -43.54
C SER A 855 -15.82 -63.88 -44.04
N ASN A 856 -14.62 -64.08 -44.56
CA ASN A 856 -13.84 -63.05 -45.24
C ASN A 856 -13.98 -63.23 -46.77
N SER A 857 -14.52 -62.23 -47.47
CA SER A 857 -14.73 -62.28 -48.92
C SER A 857 -13.69 -61.49 -49.73
N GLY A 858 -12.53 -61.17 -49.13
CA GLY A 858 -11.43 -60.42 -49.76
C GLY A 858 -11.60 -58.90 -49.77
N LYS A 859 -12.85 -58.39 -49.76
CA LYS A 859 -13.20 -56.96 -49.65
C LYS A 859 -14.12 -56.62 -48.48
N ASN A 860 -14.58 -57.63 -47.76
CA ASN A 860 -15.38 -57.42 -46.56
C ASN A 860 -15.23 -58.62 -45.61
N PHE A 861 -15.56 -58.34 -44.35
CA PHE A 861 -15.72 -59.32 -43.29
C PHE A 861 -17.20 -59.38 -42.92
N GLY A 862 -17.82 -60.53 -43.16
CA GLY A 862 -19.23 -60.80 -42.91
C GLY A 862 -19.45 -61.65 -41.67
N LEU A 863 -20.58 -61.42 -41.00
CA LEU A 863 -21.15 -62.19 -39.91
C LEU A 863 -22.33 -63.00 -40.45
N LEU A 864 -22.26 -64.31 -40.26
CA LEU A 864 -23.32 -65.25 -40.59
C LEU A 864 -23.86 -65.89 -39.32
N ILE A 865 -25.12 -65.61 -38.98
CA ILE A 865 -25.83 -66.24 -37.88
C ILE A 865 -26.86 -67.21 -38.45
N ARG A 866 -26.83 -68.46 -37.99
CA ARG A 866 -27.79 -69.50 -38.35
C ARG A 866 -28.49 -69.98 -37.10
N ASN A 867 -29.82 -70.04 -37.17
CA ASN A 867 -30.60 -70.83 -36.23
C ASN A 867 -30.43 -72.30 -36.60
N ASP A 868 -29.74 -73.06 -35.74
CA ASP A 868 -29.49 -74.49 -35.92
C ASP A 868 -30.56 -75.37 -35.24
N GLY A 869 -31.63 -74.77 -34.69
CA GLY A 869 -32.82 -75.49 -34.25
C GLY A 869 -33.42 -75.09 -32.90
N CYS A 870 -33.38 -73.82 -32.48
CA CYS A 870 -34.13 -73.39 -31.29
C CYS A 870 -35.64 -73.50 -31.56
N SER A 871 -36.29 -74.52 -31.00
CA SER A 871 -37.75 -74.65 -30.99
C SER A 871 -38.27 -74.06 -29.69
N GLY A 872 -39.17 -73.07 -29.78
CA GLY A 872 -39.64 -72.31 -28.62
C GLY A 872 -40.38 -73.19 -27.62
N GLY A 873 -39.98 -73.11 -26.34
CA GLY A 873 -40.71 -73.70 -25.23
C GLY A 873 -39.84 -73.99 -24.00
N ASP A 874 -39.98 -73.12 -23.00
CA ASP A 874 -39.70 -73.27 -21.57
C ASP A 874 -38.29 -73.50 -21.00
N LEU A 875 -37.98 -72.59 -20.06
CA LEU A 875 -37.07 -72.77 -18.93
C LEU A 875 -37.54 -73.95 -18.09
N GLY A 876 -36.73 -74.99 -17.95
CA GLY A 876 -36.95 -75.99 -16.91
C GLY A 876 -36.49 -77.39 -17.26
N ASP A 877 -35.63 -77.87 -16.39
CA ASP A 877 -35.34 -79.27 -16.11
C ASP A 877 -34.39 -80.08 -17.00
N GLU A 878 -33.53 -80.75 -16.24
CA GLU A 878 -32.59 -81.76 -16.62
C GLU A 878 -33.26 -82.96 -17.30
N ASN A 879 -32.41 -83.66 -18.04
CA ASN A 879 -32.61 -84.98 -18.63
C ASN A 879 -33.31 -85.04 -19.98
N ASN A 880 -32.50 -85.57 -20.90
CA ASN A 880 -32.80 -86.60 -21.87
C ASN A 880 -32.79 -86.15 -23.35
N GLY A 881 -31.91 -86.78 -24.11
CA GLY A 881 -32.17 -87.06 -25.53
C GLY A 881 -31.33 -86.33 -26.58
N ASN A 882 -30.13 -86.86 -26.82
CA ASN A 882 -29.53 -87.07 -28.15
C ASN A 882 -29.83 -86.05 -29.27
N GLY A 883 -28.91 -85.10 -29.45
CA GLY A 883 -28.80 -84.28 -30.66
C GLY A 883 -27.35 -83.83 -30.88
N LYS A 884 -26.63 -84.56 -31.73
CA LYS A 884 -25.22 -84.31 -32.09
C LYS A 884 -25.03 -82.96 -32.81
N LYS A 885 -24.28 -82.04 -32.19
CA LYS A 885 -23.22 -81.26 -32.86
C LYS A 885 -22.06 -81.09 -31.88
N SER A 886 -20.94 -81.72 -32.23
CA SER A 886 -19.73 -81.81 -31.43
C SER A 886 -18.88 -80.54 -31.51
N SER A 887 -18.90 -79.70 -30.47
CA SER A 887 -17.75 -78.86 -30.14
C SER A 887 -16.81 -79.69 -29.25
N LEU A 888 -15.65 -80.06 -29.78
CA LEU A 888 -14.63 -80.80 -29.03
C LEU A 888 -14.17 -79.97 -27.82
N SER A 889 -14.27 -80.53 -26.61
CA SER A 889 -13.72 -79.90 -25.42
C SER A 889 -12.19 -79.97 -25.45
N THR A 890 -11.54 -78.91 -24.97
CA THR A 890 -10.09 -78.69 -24.94
C THR A 890 -9.30 -79.87 -24.30
N GLY A 891 -9.95 -80.74 -23.51
CA GLY A 891 -9.36 -81.97 -23.00
C GLY A 891 -9.07 -83.06 -24.05
N ALA A 892 -9.80 -83.09 -25.16
CA ALA A 892 -9.58 -84.06 -26.24
C ALA A 892 -8.39 -83.68 -27.15
N ILE A 893 -8.09 -82.39 -27.29
CA ILE A 893 -6.97 -81.88 -28.09
C ILE A 893 -5.63 -82.21 -27.40
N VAL A 894 -5.57 -82.05 -26.08
CA VAL A 894 -4.39 -82.45 -25.28
C VAL A 894 -4.21 -83.98 -25.31
N GLY A 895 -5.30 -84.76 -25.29
CA GLY A 895 -5.26 -86.22 -25.44
C GLY A 895 -4.79 -86.70 -26.82
N ILE A 896 -5.13 -85.99 -27.90
CA ILE A 896 -4.70 -86.33 -29.27
C ILE A 896 -3.22 -85.96 -29.50
N VAL A 897 -2.74 -84.83 -28.95
CA VAL A 897 -1.34 -84.41 -29.08
C VAL A 897 -0.39 -85.33 -28.29
N VAL A 898 -0.78 -85.77 -27.08
CA VAL A 898 -0.02 -86.75 -26.30
C VAL A 898 -0.12 -88.16 -26.91
N GLY A 899 -1.27 -88.50 -27.51
CA GLY A 899 -1.47 -89.77 -28.23
C GLY A 899 -0.63 -89.90 -29.51
N ILE A 900 -0.48 -88.82 -30.28
CA ILE A 900 0.33 -88.81 -31.52
C ILE A 900 1.84 -88.78 -31.21
N ALA A 901 2.27 -88.08 -30.15
CA ALA A 901 3.66 -88.10 -29.68
C ALA A 901 4.07 -89.49 -29.12
N GLY A 902 3.16 -90.18 -28.42
CA GLY A 902 3.38 -91.54 -27.93
C GLY A 902 3.47 -92.59 -29.05
N LEU A 903 2.64 -92.47 -30.09
CA LEU A 903 2.66 -93.40 -31.24
C LEU A 903 3.90 -93.20 -32.13
N ALA A 904 4.40 -91.96 -32.27
CA ALA A 904 5.63 -91.66 -33.00
C ALA A 904 6.90 -92.21 -32.29
N ALA A 905 6.93 -92.20 -30.95
CA ALA A 905 8.03 -92.78 -30.16
C ALA A 905 8.05 -94.33 -30.22
N ILE A 906 6.87 -94.98 -30.27
CA ILE A 906 6.75 -96.44 -30.39
C ILE A 906 7.10 -96.90 -31.81
N VAL A 907 6.67 -96.18 -32.86
CA VAL A 907 7.01 -96.50 -34.26
C VAL A 907 8.49 -96.23 -34.56
N GLY A 908 9.07 -95.17 -33.99
CA GLY A 908 10.52 -94.90 -34.05
C GLY A 908 11.37 -95.94 -33.33
N GLY A 909 10.92 -96.42 -32.16
CA GLY A 909 11.59 -97.48 -31.39
C GLY A 909 11.59 -98.86 -32.08
N VAL A 910 10.54 -99.20 -32.82
CA VAL A 910 10.41 -100.49 -33.53
C VAL A 910 11.19 -100.52 -34.84
N ILE A 911 11.41 -99.37 -35.50
CA ILE A 911 12.21 -99.27 -36.74
C ILE A 911 13.72 -99.20 -36.44
N TYR A 912 14.12 -98.60 -35.31
CA TYR A 912 15.53 -98.53 -34.90
C TYR A 912 16.11 -99.88 -34.45
N PHE A 913 15.29 -100.79 -33.90
CA PHE A 913 15.74 -102.11 -33.39
C PHE A 913 15.75 -103.25 -34.42
N ARG A 914 15.35 -103.02 -35.67
CA ARG A 914 15.24 -104.10 -36.68
C ARG A 914 16.44 -104.24 -37.63
N ASN A 915 17.49 -103.41 -37.49
CA ASN A 915 18.60 -103.37 -38.46
C ASN A 915 20.03 -103.35 -37.88
N ARG A 916 20.30 -104.01 -36.74
CA ARG A 916 21.70 -104.37 -36.42
C ARG A 916 21.89 -105.48 -35.38
N LEU A 917 21.92 -106.72 -35.88
CA LEU A 917 22.91 -107.73 -35.46
C LEU A 917 23.64 -108.12 -36.76
N PRO A 918 24.98 -108.30 -36.78
CA PRO A 918 25.63 -109.31 -35.93
C PRO A 918 27.02 -108.96 -35.36
N THR A 919 27.23 -109.53 -34.17
CA THR A 919 28.41 -110.25 -33.68
C THR A 919 29.67 -110.29 -34.57
N SER A 920 30.75 -109.68 -34.09
CA SER A 920 31.91 -110.44 -33.59
C SER A 920 32.93 -109.54 -32.88
N GLN A 921 33.38 -109.98 -31.70
CA GLN A 921 34.68 -109.71 -31.06
C GLN A 921 34.86 -108.44 -30.22
N THR A 922 34.73 -108.53 -28.89
CA THR A 922 35.85 -108.78 -27.93
C THR A 922 37.13 -107.98 -28.20
N LEU A 923 37.20 -106.69 -27.81
CA LEU A 923 38.49 -106.09 -27.41
C LEU A 923 38.48 -104.76 -26.60
N LYS A 924 37.36 -104.23 -26.07
CA LYS A 924 37.46 -102.97 -25.26
C LYS A 924 36.71 -102.96 -23.92
N TYR A 925 36.46 -104.15 -23.37
CA TYR A 925 36.34 -104.35 -21.92
C TYR A 925 37.71 -104.29 -21.20
N LYS A 926 38.83 -104.10 -21.92
CA LYS A 926 40.18 -104.05 -21.32
C LYS A 926 40.90 -102.70 -21.34
N ILE A 927 40.32 -101.63 -21.91
CA ILE A 927 41.03 -100.34 -22.05
C ILE A 927 40.44 -99.20 -21.21
N LYS A 928 39.21 -99.30 -20.68
CA LYS A 928 38.65 -98.24 -19.79
C LYS A 928 38.52 -98.62 -18.31
N GLN A 929 38.80 -99.88 -17.94
CA GLN A 929 39.08 -100.25 -16.54
C GLN A 929 40.56 -100.04 -16.13
N ILE A 930 41.40 -99.52 -17.04
CA ILE A 930 42.83 -99.26 -16.78
C ILE A 930 43.17 -97.75 -16.80
N SER A 931 42.25 -96.88 -17.20
CA SER A 931 42.44 -95.43 -17.14
C SER A 931 41.58 -94.77 -16.08
N LYS A 932 41.85 -95.12 -14.82
CA LYS A 932 41.64 -94.28 -13.64
C LYS A 932 40.34 -94.51 -12.84
N SER A 933 40.28 -94.97 -11.59
CA SER A 933 41.21 -95.54 -10.58
C SER A 933 42.63 -95.00 -10.48
N GLN A 934 42.86 -93.79 -10.93
CA GLN A 934 44.13 -93.10 -10.87
C GLN A 934 43.75 -91.63 -10.81
N GLU A 935 43.75 -91.20 -9.57
CA GLU A 935 44.11 -89.84 -9.22
C GLU A 935 42.95 -88.86 -9.41
N SER A 936 42.23 -88.54 -8.34
CA SER A 936 42.76 -87.85 -7.14
C SER A 936 43.54 -86.63 -7.57
N GLN A 937 43.09 -85.46 -7.12
CA GLN A 937 43.67 -84.16 -7.48
C GLN A 937 43.35 -83.82 -8.95
N ALA A 938 42.79 -82.68 -9.31
CA ALA A 938 42.64 -81.44 -8.61
C ALA A 938 41.64 -80.60 -9.43
N ASN A 939 41.03 -79.65 -8.74
CA ASN A 939 40.34 -78.46 -9.23
C ASN A 939 38.93 -78.64 -9.79
#